data_AF-A0A0D2C1U0-F1
#
_entry.id   AF-A0A0D2C1U0-F1
#
_cell.length_a   1.000
_cell.length_b   1.000
_cell.length_c   1.000
_cell.angle_alpha   90.00
_cell.angle_beta   90.00
_cell.angle_gamma   90.00
#
_symmetry.space_group_name_H-M   'P 1'
#
loop_
_entity.id
_entity.type
_entity.pdbx_description
1 polymer ?
#
loop_
_entity_poly.entity_id
_entity_poly.type
_entity_poly.pdbx_seq_one_letter_code
_entity_poly.pdbx_strand_id
1 'polypeptide(L)'
;MVQTTAEREEADLQRVQTLGSVRLHSHGTRKVILIPTPSNHPDDPLNWSKGYRYYMAVLVCLAMLMCNFLAAGPTVAIVEITIDFFHTPPTDPAFAHAIARVAYFFTTTALCQGLGNLIWMPLIVKYGRRPIYLSSFTLYTACAIWSGCSKSYGSELASRIIMGFAAGSGECVAPLTIADIFFLHERGLIMACYTAALSCGVAFGIIISGLITIDHSWRYIYYVATAMIGALTLLVFFTMPETSYNRSPAAVTPTLQELSNSDAESKATAELREDFGGQIVNIEAQGQVSNPQHKKRSYVQSLKLYSGVLTNETFFTIFFRPIALLVLPPVLWATLCMSVTIGFLVAITSNFASAFQTTYGFAPWQSGLCFVAGLVGSLVGILFGGWFSDWTANMLTYRNNGIREPEMRLPSMTLGMIAAPVALLLYGVGIQNQLHWMVPTLGLGLLNFAITQATNVSLVYTVDAYRPVAGEVITTQLAFKAAFGFLLSFYTNPWIAESGYLDSFGAMAGISAAILFCWIPFYLFGKKVRHATIKWRIMKRVPPEHTMRGRVAIISGSSSGIGAAIARELSSRGATVVINYPYAELRAQAEAVVTGLPQDGKGMAVQADLSTTDGPRRLIDAAVEKYGKIDILVNNAALAVNLPLAEQTLEHWDRLVNLNGRGTFLLTRSVLPHLPKPSGGRIINIVSVSSRGPPPGQTIYAGTKGMVDSFTRCWAKELPPVYGCTVNAVSPGPTRTEGFGDAGVEAMKILQPVIDQTPVGKRMAEAEEIAYVVGCLAEERARWINGAHVCATGGLFID
;
A
#
# COMPACT_ATOMS: atom_id res chain seq x y z
N MET A 1 -38.18 14.38 0.26
CA MET A 1 -37.07 14.92 1.07
C MET A 1 -35.85 15.03 0.18
N VAL A 2 -35.53 16.23 -0.27
CA VAL A 2 -34.35 16.50 -1.11
C VAL A 2 -33.22 16.89 -0.16
N GLN A 3 -32.26 16.00 0.06
CA GLN A 3 -31.04 16.31 0.81
C GLN A 3 -30.27 17.42 0.09
N THR A 4 -29.78 18.39 0.86
CA THR A 4 -29.04 19.55 0.34
C THR A 4 -27.68 19.12 -0.21
N THR A 5 -27.12 19.89 -1.15
CA THR A 5 -25.85 19.61 -1.83
C THR A 5 -24.67 19.47 -0.86
N ALA A 6 -24.69 20.23 0.25
CA ALA A 6 -23.70 20.18 1.32
C ALA A 6 -23.78 18.88 2.14
N GLU A 7 -24.99 18.41 2.48
CA GLU A 7 -25.18 17.12 3.17
C GLU A 7 -24.74 15.93 2.30
N ARG A 8 -24.89 16.05 0.97
CA ARG A 8 -24.35 15.07 0.01
C ARG A 8 -22.82 15.10 -0.04
N GLU A 9 -22.20 16.28 -0.04
CA GLU A 9 -20.74 16.41 -0.04
C GLU A 9 -20.11 15.92 1.27
N GLU A 10 -20.72 16.21 2.41
CA GLU A 10 -20.26 15.73 3.72
C GLU A 10 -20.41 14.19 3.87
N ALA A 11 -21.55 13.65 3.42
CA ALA A 11 -21.75 12.20 3.36
C ALA A 11 -20.79 11.51 2.38
N ASP A 12 -20.46 12.15 1.25
CA ASP A 12 -19.48 11.64 0.29
C ASP A 12 -18.04 11.72 0.82
N LEU A 13 -17.68 12.77 1.55
CA LEU A 13 -16.39 12.91 2.24
C LEU A 13 -16.22 11.84 3.33
N GLN A 14 -17.25 11.59 4.14
CA GLN A 14 -17.27 10.48 5.11
C GLN A 14 -17.20 9.11 4.42
N ARG A 15 -17.80 8.94 3.23
CA ARG A 15 -17.73 7.71 2.43
C ARG A 15 -16.34 7.47 1.82
N VAL A 16 -15.65 8.53 1.38
CA VAL A 16 -14.28 8.47 0.82
C VAL A 16 -13.23 8.20 1.90
N GLN A 17 -13.49 8.54 3.17
CA GLN A 17 -12.62 8.21 4.31
C GLN A 17 -12.62 6.71 4.69
N THR A 18 -13.35 5.85 3.97
CA THR A 18 -13.44 4.42 4.28
C THR A 18 -12.36 3.62 3.54
N LEU A 19 -11.61 2.79 4.28
CA LEU A 19 -10.38 2.15 3.79
C LEU A 19 -10.63 1.25 2.58
N GLY A 20 -10.07 1.61 1.42
CA GLY A 20 -10.26 0.89 0.14
C GLY A 20 -11.33 1.49 -0.77
N SER A 21 -12.20 2.36 -0.24
CA SER A 21 -13.18 3.10 -1.05
C SER A 21 -12.50 4.30 -1.70
N VAL A 22 -12.56 4.41 -3.03
CA VAL A 22 -11.90 5.50 -3.74
C VAL A 22 -12.83 6.07 -4.80
N ARG A 23 -12.81 7.39 -4.95
CA ARG A 23 -13.52 8.06 -6.03
C ARG A 23 -12.77 7.84 -7.35
N LEU A 24 -13.40 7.13 -8.28
CA LEU A 24 -12.83 6.84 -9.60
C LEU A 24 -13.21 7.87 -10.65
N HIS A 25 -14.34 8.57 -10.52
CA HIS A 25 -14.81 9.56 -11.50
C HIS A 25 -14.86 10.96 -10.87
N SER A 26 -14.50 11.98 -11.65
CA SER A 26 -14.55 13.40 -11.23
C SER A 26 -16.00 13.90 -11.09
N HIS A 27 -16.23 14.95 -10.28
CA HIS A 27 -17.54 15.59 -10.18
C HIS A 27 -17.97 16.14 -11.55
N GLY A 28 -19.17 15.74 -12.00
CA GLY A 28 -19.80 16.27 -13.22
C GLY A 28 -19.18 15.83 -14.56
N THR A 29 -18.00 15.20 -14.58
CA THR A 29 -17.33 14.74 -15.82
C THR A 29 -17.02 13.25 -15.75
N ARG A 30 -17.35 12.50 -16.82
CA ARG A 30 -17.07 11.05 -16.95
C ARG A 30 -15.56 10.71 -17.08
N LYS A 31 -14.65 11.60 -16.70
CA LYS A 31 -13.20 11.37 -16.75
C LYS A 31 -12.76 10.50 -15.58
N VAL A 32 -12.03 9.43 -15.88
CA VAL A 32 -11.47 8.48 -14.90
C VAL A 32 -10.26 9.11 -14.21
N ILE A 33 -10.26 9.12 -12.88
CA ILE A 33 -9.15 9.57 -12.05
C ILE A 33 -8.13 8.43 -11.94
N LEU A 34 -6.88 8.69 -12.34
CA LEU A 34 -5.79 7.73 -12.26
C LEU A 34 -5.36 7.52 -10.81
N ILE A 35 -5.47 6.28 -10.32
CA ILE A 35 -5.08 5.89 -8.96
C ILE A 35 -4.15 4.67 -9.07
N PRO A 36 -2.91 4.72 -8.54
CA PRO A 36 -2.25 5.87 -7.93
C PRO A 36 -2.04 7.00 -8.94
N THR A 37 -2.01 8.25 -8.46
CA THR A 37 -1.68 9.40 -9.31
C THR A 37 -0.19 9.35 -9.68
N PRO A 38 0.16 9.41 -10.98
CA PRO A 38 1.56 9.38 -11.41
C PRO A 38 2.30 10.60 -10.85
N SER A 39 3.55 10.42 -10.42
CA SER A 39 4.42 11.54 -10.03
C SER A 39 5.03 12.21 -11.26
N ASN A 40 5.46 13.47 -11.16
CA ASN A 40 6.17 14.15 -12.27
C ASN A 40 7.62 13.67 -12.46
N HIS A 41 8.07 12.65 -11.72
CA HIS A 41 9.45 12.18 -11.78
C HIS A 41 9.66 11.18 -12.94
N PRO A 42 10.72 11.32 -13.78
CA PRO A 42 10.95 10.44 -14.94
C PRO A 42 11.19 8.97 -14.61
N ASP A 43 11.66 8.68 -13.39
CA ASP A 43 11.93 7.31 -12.91
C ASP A 43 10.69 6.64 -12.27
N ASP A 44 9.53 7.31 -12.21
CA ASP A 44 8.29 6.68 -11.74
C ASP A 44 7.83 5.58 -12.73
N PRO A 45 7.66 4.33 -12.29
CA PRO A 45 7.19 3.25 -13.16
C PRO A 45 5.84 3.49 -13.83
N LEU A 46 4.99 4.34 -13.26
CA LEU A 46 3.70 4.73 -13.88
C LEU A 46 3.89 5.61 -15.13
N ASN A 47 5.03 6.29 -15.25
CA ASN A 47 5.38 7.13 -16.40
C ASN A 47 6.03 6.36 -17.55
N TRP A 48 6.25 5.04 -17.39
CA TRP A 48 6.81 4.23 -18.46
C TRP A 48 5.86 4.11 -19.66
N SER A 49 6.45 3.97 -20.85
CA SER A 49 5.69 3.74 -22.08
C SER A 49 4.76 2.53 -21.92
N LYS A 50 3.56 2.60 -22.51
CA LYS A 50 2.58 1.51 -22.42
C LYS A 50 3.18 0.18 -22.87
N GLY A 51 3.92 0.17 -23.97
CA GLY A 51 4.61 -1.03 -24.48
C GLY A 51 5.59 -1.63 -23.47
N TYR A 52 6.36 -0.80 -22.77
CA TYR A 52 7.29 -1.29 -21.75
C TYR A 52 6.58 -1.85 -20.51
N ARG A 53 5.46 -1.25 -20.08
CA ARG A 53 4.64 -1.79 -18.98
C ARG A 53 4.04 -3.16 -19.31
N TYR A 54 3.56 -3.35 -20.54
CA TYR A 54 3.07 -4.66 -21.00
C TYR A 54 4.20 -5.68 -21.15
N TYR A 55 5.37 -5.28 -21.63
CA TYR A 55 6.55 -6.14 -21.65
C TYR A 55 6.90 -6.65 -20.24
N MET A 56 6.93 -5.75 -19.25
CA MET A 56 7.16 -6.10 -17.86
C MET A 56 6.07 -7.04 -17.32
N ALA A 57 4.80 -6.82 -17.66
CA ALA A 57 3.72 -7.72 -17.29
C ALA A 57 3.90 -9.14 -17.86
N VAL A 58 4.23 -9.24 -19.15
CA VAL A 58 4.50 -10.53 -19.82
C VAL A 58 5.70 -11.23 -19.18
N LEU A 59 6.77 -10.50 -18.87
CA LEU A 59 7.94 -11.03 -18.19
C LEU A 59 7.60 -11.63 -16.82
N VAL A 60 6.83 -10.90 -16.02
CA VAL A 60 6.40 -11.32 -14.69
C VAL A 60 5.43 -12.51 -14.75
N CYS A 61 4.53 -12.55 -15.73
CA CYS A 61 3.67 -13.70 -15.99
C CYS A 61 4.48 -14.93 -16.44
N LEU A 62 5.48 -14.76 -17.31
CA LEU A 62 6.37 -15.85 -17.74
C LEU A 62 7.18 -16.39 -16.55
N ALA A 63 7.64 -15.50 -15.67
CA ALA A 63 8.31 -15.88 -14.43
C ALA A 63 7.42 -16.71 -13.52
N MET A 64 6.16 -16.31 -13.33
CA MET A 64 5.18 -17.09 -12.57
C MET A 64 4.90 -18.46 -13.22
N LEU A 65 4.77 -18.49 -14.55
CA LEU A 65 4.54 -19.72 -15.31
C LEU A 65 5.70 -20.70 -15.10
N MET A 66 6.95 -20.21 -15.14
CA MET A 66 8.15 -21.01 -14.89
C MET A 66 8.24 -21.51 -13.44
N CYS A 67 7.88 -20.73 -12.43
CA CYS A 67 7.89 -21.19 -11.03
C CYS A 67 7.03 -22.45 -10.83
N ASN A 68 5.87 -22.52 -11.49
CA ASN A 68 4.99 -23.69 -11.40
C ASN A 68 5.35 -24.84 -12.35
N PHE A 69 6.17 -24.58 -13.38
CA PHE A 69 6.60 -25.58 -14.36
C PHE A 69 7.27 -26.78 -13.67
N LEU A 70 8.32 -26.56 -12.89
CA LEU A 70 9.00 -27.68 -12.19
C LEU A 70 8.28 -28.12 -10.91
N ALA A 71 7.40 -27.29 -10.35
CA ALA A 71 6.62 -27.66 -9.17
C ALA A 71 5.71 -28.85 -9.47
N ALA A 72 4.95 -28.78 -10.57
CA ALA A 72 4.00 -29.82 -10.96
C ALA A 72 4.42 -30.64 -12.18
N GLY A 73 5.27 -30.13 -13.07
CA GLY A 73 5.59 -30.78 -14.35
C GLY A 73 6.05 -32.24 -14.22
N PRO A 74 7.07 -32.56 -13.40
CA PRO A 74 7.57 -33.93 -13.31
C PRO A 74 6.60 -34.91 -12.61
N THR A 75 5.43 -34.46 -12.12
CA THR A 75 4.39 -35.35 -11.56
C THR A 75 3.85 -36.35 -12.58
N VAL A 76 3.84 -35.99 -13.87
CA VAL A 76 3.37 -36.90 -14.94
C VAL A 76 4.22 -38.17 -15.03
N ALA A 77 5.51 -38.08 -14.65
CA ALA A 77 6.46 -39.18 -14.66
C ALA A 77 6.56 -39.90 -13.30
N ILE A 78 5.59 -39.72 -12.39
CA ILE A 78 5.67 -40.27 -11.02
C ILE A 78 5.89 -41.79 -10.99
N VAL A 79 5.30 -42.53 -11.93
CA VAL A 79 5.48 -43.98 -12.09
C VAL A 79 6.92 -44.33 -12.46
N GLU A 80 7.48 -43.64 -13.45
CA GLU A 80 8.87 -43.86 -13.89
C GLU A 80 9.90 -43.47 -12.82
N ILE A 81 9.66 -42.35 -12.12
CA ILE A 81 10.51 -41.90 -11.01
C ILE A 81 10.49 -42.93 -9.87
N THR A 82 9.33 -43.55 -9.61
CA THR A 82 9.21 -44.60 -8.57
C THR A 82 10.04 -45.82 -8.92
N ILE A 83 9.96 -46.28 -10.17
CA ILE A 83 10.74 -47.43 -10.65
C ILE A 83 12.25 -47.12 -10.59
N ASP A 84 12.66 -45.91 -10.99
CA ASP A 84 14.07 -45.51 -11.05
C ASP A 84 14.73 -45.40 -9.65
N PHE A 85 14.03 -44.87 -8.64
CA PHE A 85 14.60 -44.74 -7.29
C PHE A 85 14.43 -45.97 -6.40
N PHE A 86 13.29 -46.67 -6.51
CA PHE A 86 12.94 -47.76 -5.59
C PHE A 86 13.02 -49.15 -6.22
N HIS A 87 13.21 -49.26 -7.53
CA HIS A 87 13.31 -50.52 -8.28
C HIS A 87 12.08 -51.43 -8.07
N THR A 88 10.93 -50.87 -7.71
CA THR A 88 9.66 -51.57 -7.49
C THR A 88 8.75 -51.43 -8.71
N PRO A 89 8.40 -52.53 -9.40
CA PRO A 89 7.50 -52.49 -10.55
C PRO A 89 6.03 -52.31 -10.12
N PRO A 90 5.12 -51.88 -11.03
CA PRO A 90 3.71 -51.63 -10.71
C PRO A 90 2.92 -52.83 -10.16
N THR A 91 3.41 -54.04 -10.38
CA THR A 91 2.80 -55.30 -9.91
C THR A 91 3.10 -55.63 -8.45
N ASP A 92 4.04 -54.92 -7.82
CA ASP A 92 4.44 -55.16 -6.44
C ASP A 92 3.47 -54.47 -5.45
N PRO A 93 2.95 -55.15 -4.41
CA PRO A 93 2.14 -54.50 -3.37
C PRO A 93 2.86 -53.33 -2.66
N ALA A 94 4.19 -53.31 -2.63
CA ALA A 94 4.98 -52.20 -2.09
C ALA A 94 5.00 -50.96 -3.00
N PHE A 95 4.55 -51.08 -4.25
CA PHE A 95 4.55 -50.00 -5.23
C PHE A 95 3.70 -48.79 -4.80
N ALA A 96 2.53 -49.05 -4.20
CA ALA A 96 1.66 -47.98 -3.69
C ALA A 96 2.36 -47.12 -2.60
N HIS A 97 3.13 -47.77 -1.71
CA HIS A 97 3.92 -47.09 -0.70
C HIS A 97 5.12 -46.34 -1.31
N ALA A 98 5.75 -46.89 -2.35
CA ALA A 98 6.85 -46.22 -3.06
C ALA A 98 6.38 -44.97 -3.82
N ILE A 99 5.20 -45.01 -4.48
CA ILE A 99 4.57 -43.84 -5.11
C ILE A 99 4.32 -42.75 -4.08
N ALA A 100 3.76 -43.10 -2.91
CA ALA A 100 3.55 -42.14 -1.83
C ALA A 100 4.86 -41.48 -1.37
N ARG A 101 6.00 -42.20 -1.42
CA ARG A 101 7.31 -41.61 -1.15
C ARG A 101 7.78 -40.65 -2.24
N VAL A 102 7.61 -40.99 -3.51
CA VAL A 102 7.96 -40.08 -4.63
C VAL A 102 7.07 -38.84 -4.64
N ALA A 103 5.80 -38.96 -4.24
CA ALA A 103 4.88 -37.83 -4.14
C ALA A 103 5.44 -36.69 -3.26
N TYR A 104 6.28 -37.00 -2.25
CA TYR A 104 6.97 -35.97 -1.46
C TYR A 104 7.81 -35.01 -2.30
N PHE A 105 8.41 -35.45 -3.40
CA PHE A 105 9.17 -34.55 -4.28
C PHE A 105 8.32 -33.39 -4.79
N PHE A 106 7.04 -33.61 -5.02
CA PHE A 106 6.12 -32.60 -5.55
C PHE A 106 5.45 -31.82 -4.43
N THR A 107 4.94 -32.52 -3.42
CA THR A 107 4.15 -31.91 -2.34
C THR A 107 5.03 -31.04 -1.44
N THR A 108 6.27 -31.45 -1.14
CA THR A 108 7.21 -30.62 -0.37
C THR A 108 7.70 -29.41 -1.15
N THR A 109 7.86 -29.53 -2.48
CA THR A 109 8.18 -28.37 -3.35
C THR A 109 7.06 -27.35 -3.27
N ALA A 110 5.80 -27.78 -3.45
CA ALA A 110 4.64 -26.90 -3.38
C ALA A 110 4.49 -26.24 -1.99
N LEU A 111 4.76 -27.00 -0.91
CA LEU A 111 4.77 -26.46 0.46
C LEU A 111 5.82 -25.36 0.63
N CYS A 112 7.07 -25.63 0.23
CA CYS A 112 8.17 -24.69 0.37
C CYS A 112 7.98 -23.45 -0.53
N GLN A 113 7.31 -23.61 -1.66
CA GLN A 113 6.94 -22.50 -2.55
C GLN A 113 5.99 -21.52 -1.89
N GLY A 114 4.97 -21.99 -1.16
CA GLY A 114 4.09 -21.06 -0.43
C GLY A 114 4.66 -20.58 0.88
N LEU A 115 5.20 -21.45 1.73
CA LEU A 115 5.76 -21.05 3.03
C LEU A 115 7.00 -20.16 2.88
N GLY A 116 7.78 -20.34 1.80
CA GLY A 116 8.91 -19.48 1.46
C GLY A 116 8.50 -18.01 1.29
N ASN A 117 7.25 -17.73 0.89
CA ASN A 117 6.74 -16.37 0.75
C ASN A 117 6.75 -15.58 2.05
N LEU A 118 6.63 -16.24 3.22
CA LEU A 118 6.75 -15.58 4.52
C LEU A 118 8.15 -14.96 4.73
N ILE A 119 9.19 -15.55 4.14
CA ILE A 119 10.56 -15.06 4.20
C ILE A 119 10.84 -14.07 3.08
N TRP A 120 10.38 -14.35 1.86
CA TRP A 120 10.60 -13.47 0.71
C TRP A 120 9.90 -12.13 0.88
N MET A 121 8.69 -12.09 1.45
CA MET A 121 7.91 -10.87 1.57
C MET A 121 8.63 -9.74 2.34
N PRO A 122 9.15 -9.96 3.57
CA PRO A 122 9.99 -8.97 4.24
C PRO A 122 11.19 -8.49 3.43
N LEU A 123 11.83 -9.39 2.68
CA LEU A 123 12.99 -9.06 1.84
C LEU A 123 12.58 -8.16 0.66
N ILE A 124 11.42 -8.40 0.06
CA ILE A 124 10.87 -7.62 -1.06
C ILE A 124 10.52 -6.19 -0.62
N VAL A 125 9.85 -6.06 0.53
CA VAL A 125 9.49 -4.74 1.07
C VAL A 125 10.73 -3.96 1.48
N LYS A 126 11.73 -4.64 2.05
CA LYS A 126 12.92 -3.98 2.59
C LYS A 126 13.97 -3.63 1.52
N TYR A 127 14.23 -4.54 0.58
CA TYR A 127 15.34 -4.44 -0.36
C TYR A 127 14.92 -4.17 -1.81
N GLY A 128 13.62 -4.20 -2.13
CA GLY A 128 13.10 -3.98 -3.49
C GLY A 128 12.76 -5.28 -4.22
N ARG A 129 12.25 -5.16 -5.44
CA ARG A 129 11.73 -6.30 -6.21
C ARG A 129 12.85 -6.95 -7.02
N ARG A 130 13.73 -6.14 -7.61
CA ARG A 130 14.79 -6.60 -8.51
C ARG A 130 15.82 -7.53 -7.85
N PRO A 131 16.43 -7.21 -6.70
CA PRO A 131 17.42 -8.10 -6.09
C PRO A 131 16.82 -9.46 -5.75
N ILE A 132 15.54 -9.50 -5.39
CA ILE A 132 14.82 -10.73 -5.04
C ILE A 132 14.54 -11.59 -6.27
N TYR A 133 14.09 -11.00 -7.39
CA TYR A 133 13.97 -11.73 -8.65
C TYR A 133 15.31 -12.37 -9.04
N LEU A 134 16.40 -11.61 -9.00
CA LEU A 134 17.71 -12.12 -9.43
C LEU A 134 18.25 -13.21 -8.51
N SER A 135 18.22 -12.99 -7.19
CA SER A 135 18.72 -13.98 -6.23
C SER A 135 17.93 -15.28 -6.32
N SER A 136 16.61 -15.17 -6.45
CA SER A 136 15.73 -16.33 -6.38
C SER A 136 15.73 -17.13 -7.68
N PHE A 137 15.67 -16.49 -8.86
CA PHE A 137 15.72 -17.20 -10.14
C PHE A 137 17.10 -17.81 -10.43
N THR A 138 18.18 -17.20 -9.93
CA THR A 138 19.52 -17.81 -9.97
C THR A 138 19.57 -19.07 -9.11
N LEU A 139 19.05 -19.00 -7.88
CA LEU A 139 18.94 -20.18 -7.00
C LEU A 139 18.03 -21.25 -7.63
N TYR A 140 16.93 -20.84 -8.26
CA TYR A 140 16.00 -21.74 -8.93
C TYR A 140 16.67 -22.51 -10.09
N THR A 141 17.45 -21.80 -10.92
CA THR A 141 18.23 -22.41 -12.02
C THR A 141 19.26 -23.41 -11.48
N ALA A 142 19.98 -23.06 -10.41
CA ALA A 142 20.96 -23.95 -9.79
C ALA A 142 20.32 -25.22 -9.22
N CYS A 143 19.15 -25.10 -8.58
CA CYS A 143 18.42 -26.26 -8.07
C CYS A 143 17.87 -27.15 -9.20
N ALA A 144 17.42 -26.57 -10.32
CA ALA A 144 16.98 -27.35 -11.48
C ALA A 144 18.12 -28.23 -12.05
N ILE A 145 19.34 -27.69 -12.14
CA ILE A 145 20.54 -28.46 -12.54
C ILE A 145 20.82 -29.58 -11.54
N TRP A 146 20.72 -29.27 -10.24
CA TRP A 146 20.96 -30.25 -9.17
C TRP A 146 19.96 -31.41 -9.25
N SER A 147 18.66 -31.15 -9.37
CA SER A 147 17.64 -32.20 -9.50
C SER A 147 17.88 -33.09 -10.73
N GLY A 148 18.24 -32.49 -11.88
CA GLY A 148 18.57 -33.27 -13.09
C GLY A 148 19.75 -34.23 -12.91
N CYS A 149 20.74 -33.86 -12.09
CA CYS A 149 21.94 -34.65 -11.83
C CYS A 149 21.81 -35.61 -10.63
N SER A 150 20.69 -35.59 -9.90
CA SER A 150 20.51 -36.36 -8.68
C SER A 150 20.32 -37.86 -8.96
N LYS A 151 21.00 -38.68 -8.16
CA LYS A 151 20.94 -40.16 -8.22
C LYS A 151 20.42 -40.81 -6.93
N SER A 152 20.17 -40.01 -5.90
CA SER A 152 19.71 -40.50 -4.60
C SER A 152 18.42 -39.79 -4.19
N TYR A 153 17.49 -40.53 -3.59
CA TYR A 153 16.22 -40.01 -3.09
C TYR A 153 16.42 -38.80 -2.17
N GLY A 154 17.39 -38.86 -1.25
CA GLY A 154 17.65 -37.78 -0.30
C GLY A 154 18.18 -36.51 -0.98
N SER A 155 19.07 -36.67 -1.97
CA SER A 155 19.58 -35.55 -2.76
C SER A 155 18.49 -34.91 -3.61
N GLU A 156 17.64 -35.74 -4.23
CA GLU A 156 16.50 -35.25 -5.02
C GLU A 156 15.55 -34.46 -4.11
N LEU A 157 15.12 -35.05 -2.98
CA LEU A 157 14.23 -34.37 -2.04
C LEU A 157 14.80 -33.03 -1.54
N ALA A 158 16.08 -32.98 -1.19
CA ALA A 158 16.73 -31.75 -0.74
C ALA A 158 16.74 -30.67 -1.84
N SER A 159 17.09 -31.05 -3.08
CA SER A 159 17.06 -30.14 -4.22
C SER A 159 15.66 -29.59 -4.47
N ARG A 160 14.63 -30.44 -4.36
CA ARG A 160 13.21 -30.11 -4.53
C ARG A 160 12.69 -29.14 -3.47
N ILE A 161 13.10 -29.30 -2.21
CA ILE A 161 12.76 -28.40 -1.09
C ILE A 161 13.32 -26.99 -1.35
N ILE A 162 14.62 -26.89 -1.66
CA ILE A 162 15.28 -25.59 -1.90
C ILE A 162 14.73 -24.96 -3.18
N MET A 163 14.46 -25.78 -4.20
CA MET A 163 13.83 -25.34 -5.43
C MET A 163 12.45 -24.72 -5.19
N GLY A 164 11.61 -25.37 -4.38
CA GLY A 164 10.31 -24.83 -3.99
C GLY A 164 10.46 -23.48 -3.30
N PHE A 165 11.37 -23.38 -2.32
CA PHE A 165 11.67 -22.12 -1.65
C PHE A 165 12.07 -20.99 -2.64
N ALA A 166 12.93 -21.30 -3.62
CA ALA A 166 13.33 -20.35 -4.66
C ALA A 166 12.16 -19.96 -5.60
N ALA A 167 11.39 -20.94 -6.08
CA ALA A 167 10.23 -20.68 -6.93
C ALA A 167 9.17 -19.80 -6.23
N GLY A 168 9.08 -19.87 -4.90
CA GLY A 168 8.12 -19.09 -4.10
C GLY A 168 8.17 -17.59 -4.34
N SER A 169 9.38 -17.01 -4.45
CA SER A 169 9.52 -15.56 -4.62
C SER A 169 8.72 -15.02 -5.82
N GLY A 170 8.65 -15.79 -6.92
CA GLY A 170 7.90 -15.37 -8.11
C GLY A 170 6.42 -15.15 -7.84
N GLU A 171 5.81 -15.94 -6.93
CA GLU A 171 4.39 -15.82 -6.59
C GLU A 171 4.07 -14.52 -5.86
N CYS A 172 4.93 -14.09 -4.92
CA CYS A 172 4.65 -12.90 -4.12
C CYS A 172 5.12 -11.60 -4.78
N VAL A 173 6.24 -11.62 -5.52
CA VAL A 173 6.79 -10.41 -6.16
C VAL A 173 5.94 -9.97 -7.37
N ALA A 174 5.36 -10.93 -8.10
CA ALA A 174 4.64 -10.66 -9.35
C ALA A 174 3.43 -9.72 -9.19
N PRO A 175 2.47 -9.99 -8.29
CA PRO A 175 1.34 -9.09 -8.03
C PRO A 175 1.79 -7.70 -7.54
N LEU A 176 2.84 -7.63 -6.73
CA LEU A 176 3.40 -6.36 -6.25
C LEU A 176 3.99 -5.55 -7.40
N THR A 177 4.70 -6.20 -8.32
CA THR A 177 5.27 -5.58 -9.52
C THR A 177 4.16 -5.00 -10.40
N ILE A 178 3.08 -5.76 -10.62
CA ILE A 178 1.91 -5.31 -11.39
C ILE A 178 1.24 -4.11 -10.70
N ALA A 179 1.16 -4.13 -9.37
CA ALA A 179 0.60 -3.03 -8.58
C ALA A 179 1.42 -1.73 -8.69
N ASP A 180 2.74 -1.85 -8.84
CA ASP A 180 3.65 -0.72 -8.90
C ASP A 180 3.61 0.01 -10.26
N ILE A 181 3.17 -0.65 -11.34
CA ILE A 181 3.26 -0.17 -12.73
C ILE A 181 1.90 0.04 -13.45
N PHE A 182 0.78 -0.49 -12.93
CA PHE A 182 -0.56 -0.33 -13.53
C PHE A 182 -1.53 0.43 -12.62
N PHE A 183 -2.45 1.19 -13.23
CA PHE A 183 -3.51 1.92 -12.53
C PHE A 183 -4.65 0.99 -12.09
N LEU A 184 -5.37 1.38 -11.04
CA LEU A 184 -6.45 0.62 -10.40
C LEU A 184 -7.52 0.08 -11.37
N HIS A 185 -7.86 0.85 -12.41
CA HIS A 185 -8.90 0.50 -13.38
C HIS A 185 -8.42 -0.46 -14.48
N GLU A 186 -7.12 -0.58 -14.72
CA GLU A 186 -6.51 -1.51 -15.69
C GLU A 186 -5.93 -2.75 -15.00
N ARG A 187 -5.73 -2.68 -13.68
CA ARG A 187 -5.02 -3.67 -12.88
C ARG A 187 -5.70 -5.04 -12.84
N GLY A 188 -7.04 -5.10 -12.84
CA GLY A 188 -7.79 -6.35 -12.68
C GLY A 188 -7.52 -7.35 -13.82
N LEU A 189 -7.47 -6.87 -15.07
CA LEU A 189 -7.11 -7.68 -16.24
C LEU A 189 -5.69 -8.24 -16.15
N ILE A 190 -4.70 -7.42 -15.76
CA ILE A 190 -3.31 -7.87 -15.69
C ILE A 190 -3.09 -8.85 -14.53
N MET A 191 -3.78 -8.64 -13.40
CA MET A 191 -3.81 -9.61 -12.30
C MET A 191 -4.46 -10.94 -12.70
N ALA A 192 -5.48 -10.90 -13.56
CA ALA A 192 -6.06 -12.12 -14.14
C ALA A 192 -5.05 -12.85 -15.04
N CYS A 193 -4.27 -12.14 -15.86
CA CYS A 193 -3.17 -12.74 -16.63
C CYS A 193 -2.12 -13.40 -15.72
N TYR A 194 -1.78 -12.78 -14.60
CA TYR A 194 -0.91 -13.39 -13.58
C TYR A 194 -1.50 -14.68 -12.99
N THR A 195 -2.77 -14.63 -12.56
CA THR A 195 -3.46 -15.78 -11.98
C THR A 195 -3.61 -16.91 -13.00
N ALA A 196 -3.87 -16.57 -14.26
CA ALA A 196 -3.87 -17.53 -15.36
C ALA A 196 -2.48 -18.10 -15.59
N ALA A 197 -1.40 -17.31 -15.55
CA ALA A 197 -0.04 -17.80 -15.68
C ALA A 197 0.34 -18.79 -14.56
N LEU A 198 -0.15 -18.55 -13.32
CA LEU A 198 -0.02 -19.50 -12.22
C LEU A 198 -0.65 -20.86 -12.58
N SER A 199 -1.87 -20.88 -13.08
CA SER A 199 -2.60 -22.11 -13.47
C SER A 199 -2.01 -22.76 -14.74
N CYS A 200 -1.69 -21.95 -15.75
CA CYS A 200 -1.06 -22.38 -16.99
C CYS A 200 0.33 -22.97 -16.75
N GLY A 201 1.09 -22.49 -15.75
CA GLY A 201 2.41 -23.05 -15.44
C GLY A 201 2.35 -24.52 -15.02
N VAL A 202 1.31 -24.91 -14.27
CA VAL A 202 1.06 -26.31 -13.90
C VAL A 202 0.73 -27.14 -15.14
N ALA A 203 -0.24 -26.69 -15.94
CA ALA A 203 -0.68 -27.41 -17.13
C ALA A 203 0.42 -27.52 -18.19
N PHE A 204 1.11 -26.40 -18.48
CA PHE A 204 2.23 -26.34 -19.41
C PHE A 204 3.40 -27.21 -18.94
N GLY A 205 3.72 -27.19 -17.64
CA GLY A 205 4.71 -28.07 -17.05
C GLY A 205 4.41 -29.54 -17.28
N ILE A 206 3.16 -29.97 -17.02
CA ILE A 206 2.73 -31.36 -17.18
C ILE A 206 2.74 -31.79 -18.65
N ILE A 207 2.27 -30.95 -19.57
CA ILE A 207 2.24 -31.25 -21.00
C ILE A 207 3.66 -31.43 -21.55
N ILE A 208 4.55 -30.46 -21.33
CA ILE A 208 5.93 -30.54 -21.83
C ILE A 208 6.68 -31.70 -21.18
N SER A 209 6.48 -31.91 -19.87
CA SER A 209 7.10 -33.04 -19.16
C SER A 209 6.63 -34.38 -19.72
N GLY A 210 5.34 -34.52 -20.04
CA GLY A 210 4.80 -35.74 -20.63
C GLY A 210 5.30 -35.99 -22.06
N LEU A 211 5.49 -34.94 -22.86
CA LEU A 211 6.08 -35.09 -24.20
C LEU A 211 7.54 -35.51 -24.14
N ILE A 212 8.30 -35.04 -23.15
CA ILE A 212 9.70 -35.43 -22.95
C ILE A 212 9.82 -36.93 -22.64
N THR A 213 8.88 -37.51 -21.88
CA THR A 213 8.93 -38.92 -21.46
C THR A 213 8.62 -39.92 -22.59
N ILE A 214 8.38 -39.44 -23.82
CA ILE A 214 8.19 -40.32 -25.00
C ILE A 214 9.52 -40.95 -25.41
N ASP A 215 10.54 -40.12 -25.63
CA ASP A 215 11.84 -40.54 -26.19
C ASP A 215 13.01 -40.38 -25.20
N HIS A 216 12.78 -39.73 -24.06
CA HIS A 216 13.81 -39.41 -23.08
C HIS A 216 13.41 -39.79 -21.66
N SER A 217 14.42 -39.98 -20.81
CA SER A 217 14.21 -40.19 -19.36
C SER A 217 13.60 -38.93 -18.71
N TRP A 218 12.80 -39.12 -17.67
CA TRP A 218 12.24 -38.05 -16.82
C TRP A 218 13.26 -37.01 -16.35
N ARG A 219 14.55 -37.35 -16.25
CA ARG A 219 15.61 -36.38 -15.90
C ARG A 219 15.76 -35.23 -16.90
N TYR A 220 15.44 -35.47 -18.18
CA TYR A 220 15.49 -34.42 -19.20
C TYR A 220 14.49 -33.28 -18.97
N ILE A 221 13.43 -33.52 -18.19
CA ILE A 221 12.49 -32.48 -17.75
C ILE A 221 13.25 -31.33 -17.05
N TYR A 222 14.22 -31.69 -16.20
CA TYR A 222 15.02 -30.72 -15.45
C TYR A 222 16.04 -29.98 -16.31
N TYR A 223 16.63 -30.64 -17.30
CA TYR A 223 17.58 -30.00 -18.21
C TYR A 223 16.88 -29.00 -19.15
N VAL A 224 15.71 -29.37 -19.69
CA VAL A 224 14.88 -28.46 -20.49
C VAL A 224 14.42 -27.27 -19.63
N ALA A 225 13.94 -27.53 -18.41
CA ALA A 225 13.56 -26.46 -17.48
C ALA A 225 14.71 -25.53 -17.14
N THR A 226 15.92 -26.07 -16.93
CA THR A 226 17.12 -25.28 -16.66
C THR A 226 17.39 -24.29 -17.80
N ALA A 227 17.29 -24.72 -19.05
CA ALA A 227 17.48 -23.84 -20.20
C ALA A 227 16.44 -22.72 -20.23
N MET A 228 15.16 -23.03 -19.96
CA MET A 228 14.07 -22.06 -19.96
C MET A 228 14.16 -21.06 -18.79
N ILE A 229 14.39 -21.54 -17.57
CA ILE A 229 14.52 -20.71 -16.36
C ILE A 229 15.82 -19.90 -16.41
N GLY A 230 16.90 -20.47 -16.94
CA GLY A 230 18.17 -19.78 -17.16
C GLY A 230 18.04 -18.63 -18.16
N ALA A 231 17.38 -18.87 -19.30
CA ALA A 231 17.10 -17.82 -20.28
C ALA A 231 16.23 -16.69 -19.69
N LEU A 232 15.22 -17.04 -18.89
CA LEU A 232 14.41 -16.08 -18.17
C LEU A 232 15.25 -15.28 -17.15
N THR A 233 16.15 -15.92 -16.42
CA THR A 233 17.03 -15.28 -15.44
C THR A 233 17.93 -14.24 -16.11
N LEU A 234 18.50 -14.58 -17.26
CA LEU A 234 19.29 -13.65 -18.07
C LEU A 234 18.44 -12.47 -18.56
N LEU A 235 17.22 -12.74 -19.01
CA LEU A 235 16.33 -11.69 -19.50
C LEU A 235 15.94 -10.73 -18.37
N VAL A 236 15.58 -11.24 -17.18
CA VAL A 236 15.34 -10.41 -15.98
C VAL A 236 16.60 -9.60 -15.61
N PHE A 237 17.80 -10.19 -15.69
CA PHE A 237 19.04 -9.49 -15.41
C PHE A 237 19.25 -8.26 -16.29
N PHE A 238 19.04 -8.40 -17.60
CA PHE A 238 19.29 -7.33 -18.56
C PHE A 238 18.15 -6.33 -18.70
N THR A 239 16.89 -6.72 -18.51
CA THR A 239 15.76 -5.87 -18.96
C THR A 239 14.87 -5.33 -17.84
N MET A 240 14.96 -5.86 -16.62
CA MET A 240 14.10 -5.49 -15.49
C MET A 240 14.80 -4.51 -14.53
N PRO A 241 14.41 -3.22 -14.51
CA PRO A 241 14.82 -2.26 -13.49
C PRO A 241 13.98 -2.42 -12.20
N GLU A 242 14.38 -1.72 -11.14
CA GLU A 242 13.60 -1.68 -9.91
C GLU A 242 12.23 -1.02 -10.13
N THR A 243 11.17 -1.68 -9.68
CA THR A 243 9.78 -1.20 -9.82
C THR A 243 9.25 -0.57 -8.54
N SER A 244 9.88 -0.80 -7.39
CA SER A 244 9.46 -0.13 -6.17
C SER A 244 9.81 1.35 -6.24
N TYR A 245 8.78 2.19 -6.17
CA TYR A 245 8.95 3.64 -6.15
C TYR A 245 8.15 4.23 -4.99
N ASN A 246 8.85 4.89 -4.07
CA ASN A 246 8.22 5.52 -2.93
C ASN A 246 7.60 6.84 -3.37
N ARG A 247 6.31 6.79 -3.76
CA ARG A 247 5.53 7.96 -4.14
C ARG A 247 5.15 8.70 -2.86
N SER A 248 6.03 9.59 -2.40
CA SER A 248 5.61 10.56 -1.40
C SER A 248 4.37 11.28 -1.96
N PRO A 249 3.27 11.40 -1.20
CA PRO A 249 2.06 12.11 -1.67
C PRO A 249 2.33 13.58 -2.05
N ALA A 250 3.55 14.08 -1.77
CA ALA A 250 4.17 15.31 -2.27
C ALA A 250 4.22 15.47 -3.81
N ALA A 251 4.33 14.39 -4.59
CA ALA A 251 4.55 14.47 -6.03
C ALA A 251 3.24 14.53 -6.86
N VAL A 252 2.09 14.54 -6.20
CA VAL A 252 0.77 14.61 -6.82
C VAL A 252 0.39 16.07 -7.04
N THR A 253 0.79 16.61 -8.18
CA THR A 253 0.12 17.80 -8.74
C THR A 253 -0.84 17.26 -9.79
N PRO A 254 -2.16 17.27 -9.59
CA PRO A 254 -3.06 17.08 -10.72
C PRO A 254 -2.88 18.30 -11.61
N THR A 255 -2.31 18.10 -12.79
CA THR A 255 -2.19 19.13 -13.82
C THR A 255 -3.61 19.50 -14.25
N LEU A 256 -4.19 20.55 -13.66
CA LEU A 256 -5.43 21.18 -14.12
C LEU A 256 -5.24 21.92 -15.46
N GLN A 257 -4.10 21.72 -16.13
CA GLN A 257 -3.71 22.39 -17.37
C GLN A 257 -4.14 21.61 -18.63
N GLU A 258 -4.67 20.39 -18.50
CA GLU A 258 -5.24 19.62 -19.62
C GLU A 258 -6.79 19.68 -19.70
N LEU A 259 -7.41 20.55 -18.90
CA LEU A 259 -8.85 20.82 -18.95
C LEU A 259 -9.20 22.16 -19.63
N SER A 260 -8.21 22.95 -20.08
CA SER A 260 -8.44 24.20 -20.82
C SER A 260 -8.43 24.05 -22.35
N ASN A 261 -8.17 22.85 -22.88
CA ASN A 261 -8.18 22.60 -24.33
C ASN A 261 -9.44 21.83 -24.72
N SER A 262 -10.58 22.50 -24.67
CA SER A 262 -11.74 22.17 -25.50
C SER A 262 -12.20 23.45 -26.18
N ASP A 263 -12.25 23.41 -27.51
CA ASP A 263 -12.50 24.51 -28.46
C ASP A 263 -13.90 25.16 -28.39
N ALA A 264 -14.40 25.47 -27.19
CA ALA A 264 -15.72 26.05 -26.98
C ALA A 264 -15.72 27.45 -26.33
N GLU A 265 -14.57 27.97 -25.87
CA GLU A 265 -14.49 29.30 -25.24
C GLU A 265 -13.76 30.38 -26.07
N SER A 266 -13.48 30.12 -27.36
CA SER A 266 -12.92 31.14 -28.26
C SER A 266 -13.94 32.16 -28.81
N LYS A 267 -15.22 32.07 -28.43
CA LYS A 267 -16.26 33.02 -28.87
C LYS A 267 -16.84 33.91 -27.77
N ALA A 268 -16.54 33.65 -26.49
CA ALA A 268 -17.07 34.45 -25.38
C ALA A 268 -16.09 35.52 -24.85
N THR A 269 -14.82 35.46 -25.26
CA THR A 269 -13.76 36.41 -24.82
C THR A 269 -13.46 37.52 -25.85
N ALA A 270 -14.23 37.61 -26.94
CA ALA A 270 -14.09 38.65 -27.95
C ALA A 270 -15.00 39.88 -27.71
N GLU A 271 -16.01 39.79 -26.83
CA GLU A 271 -16.99 40.87 -26.59
C GLU A 271 -16.79 41.63 -25.28
N LEU A 272 -15.70 41.36 -24.54
CA LEU A 272 -15.36 42.06 -23.28
C LEU A 272 -14.06 42.87 -23.38
N ARG A 273 -13.68 43.29 -24.59
CA ARG A 273 -12.43 44.03 -24.88
C ARG A 273 -12.62 45.47 -25.34
N GLU A 274 -13.81 46.03 -25.19
CA GLU A 274 -14.05 47.47 -25.32
C GLU A 274 -14.53 48.04 -23.99
N ASP A 275 -13.61 48.20 -23.03
CA ASP A 275 -13.60 49.33 -22.11
C ASP A 275 -12.35 49.23 -21.23
N PHE A 276 -11.76 50.39 -20.94
CA PHE A 276 -10.44 50.61 -20.31
C PHE A 276 -9.25 50.63 -21.28
N GLY A 277 -9.11 51.77 -21.95
CA GLY A 277 -7.81 52.24 -22.43
C GLY A 277 -6.89 52.63 -21.27
N GLY A 278 -5.61 52.25 -21.35
CA GLY A 278 -4.58 52.75 -20.43
C GLY A 278 -3.35 51.86 -20.30
N GLN A 279 -2.31 52.19 -21.09
CA GLN A 279 -0.88 51.86 -20.92
C GLN A 279 -0.44 50.39 -20.73
N ILE A 280 0.00 49.81 -21.84
CA ILE A 280 0.90 48.66 -21.89
C ILE A 280 2.31 49.16 -21.58
N VAL A 281 2.86 48.82 -20.41
CA VAL A 281 4.30 48.83 -20.18
C VAL A 281 4.82 47.45 -20.59
N ASN A 282 5.54 47.41 -21.70
CA ASN A 282 6.32 46.26 -22.13
C ASN A 282 7.45 46.01 -21.13
N ILE A 283 7.34 44.93 -20.34
CA ILE A 283 8.52 44.30 -19.73
C ILE A 283 8.91 43.16 -20.66
N GLU A 284 10.02 43.38 -21.36
CA GLU A 284 10.68 42.38 -22.20
C GLU A 284 10.94 41.10 -21.42
N ALA A 285 10.58 39.98 -22.06
CA ALA A 285 10.86 38.64 -21.61
C ALA A 285 12.37 38.35 -21.68
N GLN A 286 13.06 38.40 -20.55
CA GLN A 286 14.30 37.66 -20.35
C GLN A 286 14.28 37.00 -18.96
N GLY A 287 14.16 35.68 -18.96
CA GLY A 287 14.11 34.86 -17.76
C GLY A 287 13.40 33.55 -18.00
N GLN A 288 13.95 32.71 -18.88
CA GLN A 288 13.55 31.31 -18.98
C GLN A 288 13.66 30.66 -17.59
N VAL A 289 12.52 30.41 -16.94
CA VAL A 289 12.45 29.56 -15.76
C VAL A 289 12.69 28.13 -16.22
N SER A 290 13.95 27.72 -16.20
CA SER A 290 14.32 26.31 -16.36
C SER A 290 13.74 25.53 -15.17
N ASN A 291 12.66 24.78 -15.42
CA ASN A 291 12.27 23.65 -14.57
C ASN A 291 13.54 22.83 -14.28
N PRO A 292 13.87 22.47 -13.02
CA PRO A 292 14.97 21.55 -12.79
C PRO A 292 14.60 20.22 -13.43
N GLN A 293 15.14 19.97 -14.63
CA GLN A 293 15.07 18.68 -15.29
C GLN A 293 15.74 17.67 -14.36
N HIS A 294 14.94 16.91 -13.61
CA HIS A 294 15.42 15.67 -13.03
C HIS A 294 15.90 14.80 -14.19
N LYS A 295 17.22 14.65 -14.33
CA LYS A 295 17.84 13.92 -15.43
C LYS A 295 17.47 12.44 -15.27
N LYS A 296 16.73 11.89 -16.24
CA LYS A 296 16.37 10.47 -16.29
C LYS A 296 17.63 9.62 -16.10
N ARG A 297 17.58 8.62 -15.21
CA ARG A 297 18.74 7.72 -15.02
C ARG A 297 19.09 7.06 -16.34
N SER A 298 20.39 6.90 -16.62
CA SER A 298 20.82 6.10 -17.77
C SER A 298 20.35 4.65 -17.59
N TYR A 299 20.15 3.93 -18.70
CA TYR A 299 19.66 2.55 -18.67
C TYR A 299 20.50 1.65 -17.74
N VAL A 300 21.83 1.77 -17.81
CA VAL A 300 22.77 1.04 -16.93
C VAL A 300 22.61 1.44 -15.45
N GLN A 301 22.33 2.71 -15.16
CA GLN A 301 22.06 3.17 -13.78
C GLN A 301 20.69 2.73 -13.26
N SER A 302 19.69 2.53 -14.14
CA SER A 302 18.40 1.93 -13.76
C SER A 302 18.51 0.44 -13.47
N LEU A 303 19.56 -0.22 -13.99
CA LEU A 303 19.91 -1.62 -13.77
C LEU A 303 20.91 -1.81 -12.62
N LYS A 304 20.93 -0.93 -11.61
CA LYS A 304 21.66 -1.20 -10.36
C LYS A 304 21.00 -2.34 -9.58
N LEU A 305 21.79 -3.32 -9.14
CA LEU A 305 21.30 -4.53 -8.46
C LEU A 305 20.55 -4.21 -7.16
N TYR A 306 20.95 -3.12 -6.52
CA TYR A 306 20.43 -2.68 -5.24
C TYR A 306 20.22 -1.16 -5.23
N SER A 307 19.03 -0.72 -4.83
CA SER A 307 18.61 0.68 -4.79
C SER A 307 18.51 1.27 -3.38
N GLY A 308 18.96 0.53 -2.35
CA GLY A 308 18.91 0.95 -0.95
C GLY A 308 17.79 0.27 -0.16
N VAL A 309 17.69 0.61 1.14
CA VAL A 309 16.63 0.12 2.04
C VAL A 309 15.39 1.00 1.89
N LEU A 310 14.26 0.38 1.50
CA LEU A 310 12.99 1.09 1.26
C LEU A 310 12.18 1.34 2.54
N THR A 311 12.32 0.46 3.55
CA THR A 311 11.65 0.60 4.85
C THR A 311 12.59 0.33 6.03
N ASN A 312 12.40 1.08 7.11
CA ASN A 312 13.13 0.89 8.37
C ASN A 312 12.44 -0.08 9.34
N GLU A 313 11.29 -0.64 8.96
CA GLU A 313 10.61 -1.63 9.79
C GLU A 313 11.51 -2.85 10.06
N THR A 314 11.37 -3.41 11.27
CA THR A 314 12.14 -4.60 11.62
C THR A 314 11.66 -5.79 10.78
N PHE A 315 12.60 -6.66 10.42
CA PHE A 315 12.31 -7.86 9.62
C PHE A 315 11.23 -8.73 10.30
N PHE A 316 11.32 -8.89 11.63
CA PHE A 316 10.37 -9.68 12.41
C PHE A 316 8.94 -9.10 12.39
N THR A 317 8.80 -7.78 12.43
CA THR A 317 7.47 -7.15 12.35
C THR A 317 6.79 -7.47 11.03
N ILE A 318 7.50 -7.38 9.90
CA ILE A 318 6.94 -7.68 8.59
C ILE A 318 6.71 -9.19 8.43
N PHE A 319 7.58 -10.04 8.99
CA PHE A 319 7.46 -11.49 8.93
C PHE A 319 6.19 -12.04 9.62
N PHE A 320 5.87 -11.55 10.82
CA PHE A 320 4.70 -12.02 11.58
C PHE A 320 3.37 -11.36 11.17
N ARG A 321 3.42 -10.24 10.44
CA ARG A 321 2.23 -9.49 10.03
C ARG A 321 1.28 -10.33 9.14
N PRO A 322 1.72 -11.06 8.11
CA PRO A 322 0.86 -11.96 7.32
C PRO A 322 0.09 -12.97 8.18
N ILE A 323 0.71 -13.54 9.21
CA ILE A 323 0.07 -14.52 10.09
C ILE A 323 -1.05 -13.85 10.91
N ALA A 324 -0.80 -12.65 11.43
CA ALA A 324 -1.80 -11.89 12.16
C ALA A 324 -2.97 -11.41 11.27
N LEU A 325 -2.72 -11.11 9.99
CA LEU A 325 -3.76 -10.67 9.05
C LEU A 325 -4.76 -11.77 8.71
N LEU A 326 -4.43 -13.05 8.93
CA LEU A 326 -5.36 -14.16 8.72
C LEU A 326 -6.59 -14.09 9.63
N VAL A 327 -6.51 -13.38 10.77
CA VAL A 327 -7.63 -13.17 11.70
C VAL A 327 -8.71 -12.27 11.08
N LEU A 328 -8.37 -11.50 10.04
CA LEU A 328 -9.32 -10.60 9.37
C LEU A 328 -10.30 -11.44 8.51
N PRO A 329 -11.62 -11.38 8.75
CA PRO A 329 -12.58 -12.24 8.04
C PRO A 329 -12.52 -12.16 6.51
N PRO A 330 -12.37 -10.98 5.87
CA PRO A 330 -12.23 -10.92 4.41
C PRO A 330 -10.95 -11.57 3.90
N VAL A 331 -9.84 -11.45 4.65
CA VAL A 331 -8.55 -12.06 4.30
C VAL A 331 -8.63 -13.57 4.47
N LEU A 332 -9.22 -14.05 5.57
CA LEU A 332 -9.46 -15.47 5.81
C LEU A 332 -10.29 -16.10 4.69
N TRP A 333 -11.41 -15.47 4.35
CA TRP A 333 -12.30 -15.97 3.30
C TRP A 333 -11.60 -16.04 1.94
N ALA A 334 -10.92 -14.96 1.53
CA ALA A 334 -10.19 -14.96 0.25
C ALA A 334 -9.07 -16.01 0.23
N THR A 335 -8.39 -16.19 1.37
CA THR A 335 -7.39 -17.23 1.58
C THR A 335 -8.00 -18.63 1.40
N LEU A 336 -9.16 -18.89 2.01
CA LEU A 336 -9.88 -20.16 1.84
C LEU A 336 -10.32 -20.39 0.39
N CYS A 337 -10.83 -19.36 -0.31
CA CYS A 337 -11.16 -19.48 -1.74
C CYS A 337 -9.95 -19.92 -2.57
N MET A 338 -8.78 -19.31 -2.35
CA MET A 338 -7.54 -19.68 -3.05
C MET A 338 -7.06 -21.08 -2.66
N SER A 339 -7.08 -21.42 -1.36
CA SER A 339 -6.67 -22.73 -0.86
C SER A 339 -7.51 -23.87 -1.41
N VAL A 340 -8.83 -23.70 -1.48
CA VAL A 340 -9.75 -24.74 -1.92
C VAL A 340 -9.67 -24.96 -3.42
N THR A 341 -9.67 -23.88 -4.20
CA THR A 341 -9.61 -24.00 -5.67
C THR A 341 -8.28 -24.58 -6.15
N ILE A 342 -7.15 -24.07 -5.66
CA ILE A 342 -5.82 -24.57 -6.02
C ILE A 342 -5.54 -25.90 -5.32
N GLY A 343 -5.91 -26.06 -4.06
CA GLY A 343 -5.70 -27.29 -3.29
C GLY A 343 -6.41 -28.48 -3.93
N PHE A 344 -7.63 -28.31 -4.45
CA PHE A 344 -8.30 -29.39 -5.17
C PHE A 344 -7.69 -29.70 -6.55
N LEU A 345 -7.01 -28.75 -7.19
CA LEU A 345 -6.15 -29.09 -8.35
C LEU A 345 -4.92 -29.90 -7.91
N VAL A 346 -4.33 -29.61 -6.75
CA VAL A 346 -3.26 -30.44 -6.16
C VAL A 346 -3.77 -31.85 -5.87
N ALA A 347 -4.98 -31.98 -5.33
CA ALA A 347 -5.62 -33.29 -5.13
C ALA A 347 -5.72 -34.06 -6.44
N ILE A 348 -6.25 -33.46 -7.51
CA ILE A 348 -6.33 -34.11 -8.83
C ILE A 348 -4.93 -34.48 -9.37
N THR A 349 -4.00 -33.52 -9.39
CA THR A 349 -2.64 -33.75 -9.93
C THR A 349 -1.85 -34.80 -9.17
N SER A 350 -2.21 -35.12 -7.92
CA SER A 350 -1.57 -36.19 -7.14
C SER A 350 -1.98 -37.62 -7.54
N ASN A 351 -3.10 -37.80 -8.24
CA ASN A 351 -3.60 -39.12 -8.64
C ASN A 351 -3.93 -39.25 -10.14
N PHE A 352 -3.97 -38.16 -10.91
CA PHE A 352 -4.47 -38.21 -12.30
C PHE A 352 -3.73 -39.22 -13.18
N ALA A 353 -2.39 -39.29 -13.08
CA ALA A 353 -1.59 -40.17 -13.92
C ALA A 353 -1.96 -41.65 -13.66
N SER A 354 -2.03 -42.05 -12.38
CA SER A 354 -2.47 -43.39 -11.98
C SER A 354 -3.94 -43.65 -12.29
N ALA A 355 -4.82 -42.65 -12.12
CA ALA A 355 -6.25 -42.77 -12.39
C ALA A 355 -6.53 -43.02 -13.87
N PHE A 356 -5.93 -42.22 -14.76
CA PHE A 356 -6.09 -42.37 -16.21
C PHE A 356 -5.40 -43.63 -16.74
N GLN A 357 -4.26 -44.02 -16.16
CA GLN A 357 -3.61 -45.29 -16.50
C GLN A 357 -4.50 -46.49 -16.13
N THR A 358 -5.08 -46.50 -14.93
CA THR A 358 -5.88 -47.63 -14.44
C THR A 358 -7.24 -47.71 -15.14
N THR A 359 -7.90 -46.58 -15.36
CA THR A 359 -9.25 -46.54 -15.94
C THR A 359 -9.26 -46.62 -17.46
N TYR A 360 -8.32 -45.97 -18.14
CA TYR A 360 -8.31 -45.82 -19.60
C TYR A 360 -7.10 -46.43 -20.29
N GLY A 361 -6.13 -46.98 -19.54
CA GLY A 361 -4.90 -47.53 -20.11
C GLY A 361 -3.95 -46.48 -20.69
N PHE A 362 -4.07 -45.22 -20.26
CA PHE A 362 -3.27 -44.13 -20.83
C PHE A 362 -1.80 -44.21 -20.40
N ALA A 363 -0.91 -44.00 -21.36
CA ALA A 363 0.50 -43.73 -21.10
C ALA A 363 0.69 -42.35 -20.43
N PRO A 364 1.80 -42.10 -19.71
CA PRO A 364 2.07 -40.83 -19.04
C PRO A 364 1.86 -39.59 -19.93
N TRP A 365 2.36 -39.63 -21.16
CA TRP A 365 2.24 -38.52 -22.11
C TRP A 365 0.78 -38.27 -22.55
N GLN A 366 -0.04 -39.33 -22.67
CA GLN A 366 -1.47 -39.21 -23.03
C GLN A 366 -2.26 -38.56 -21.90
N SER A 367 -2.00 -38.98 -20.65
CA SER A 367 -2.56 -38.35 -19.46
C SER A 367 -2.11 -36.88 -19.33
N GLY A 368 -0.86 -36.58 -19.69
CA GLY A 368 -0.33 -35.22 -19.71
C GLY A 368 -1.06 -34.32 -20.71
N LEU A 369 -1.42 -34.82 -21.90
CA LEU A 369 -2.15 -34.05 -22.90
C LEU A 369 -3.56 -33.62 -22.47
N CYS A 370 -4.19 -34.31 -21.51
CA CYS A 370 -5.45 -33.87 -20.92
C CYS A 370 -5.35 -32.48 -20.27
N PHE A 371 -4.15 -32.05 -19.84
CA PHE A 371 -3.94 -30.70 -19.30
C PHE A 371 -4.01 -29.58 -20.34
N VAL A 372 -4.11 -29.89 -21.65
CA VAL A 372 -4.48 -28.89 -22.66
C VAL A 372 -5.83 -28.25 -22.31
N ALA A 373 -6.77 -29.04 -21.77
CA ALA A 373 -8.03 -28.51 -21.26
C ALA A 373 -7.81 -27.51 -20.11
N GLY A 374 -6.81 -27.77 -19.25
CA GLY A 374 -6.37 -26.86 -18.20
C GLY A 374 -5.89 -25.51 -18.75
N LEU A 375 -5.02 -25.52 -19.77
CA LEU A 375 -4.56 -24.29 -20.45
C LEU A 375 -5.71 -23.50 -21.05
N VAL A 376 -6.61 -24.17 -21.77
CA VAL A 376 -7.79 -23.52 -22.37
C VAL A 376 -8.68 -22.92 -21.29
N GLY A 377 -8.94 -23.65 -20.21
CA GLY A 377 -9.71 -23.19 -19.06
C GLY A 377 -9.12 -21.93 -18.43
N SER A 378 -7.80 -21.92 -18.19
CA SER A 378 -7.11 -20.75 -17.64
C SER A 378 -7.16 -19.53 -18.57
N LEU A 379 -6.97 -19.71 -19.88
CA LEU A 379 -7.05 -18.62 -20.86
C LEU A 379 -8.45 -18.01 -20.94
N VAL A 380 -9.50 -18.85 -20.97
CA VAL A 380 -10.90 -18.38 -20.89
C VAL A 380 -11.14 -17.69 -19.55
N GLY A 381 -10.53 -18.18 -18.48
CA GLY A 381 -10.58 -17.60 -17.14
C GLY A 381 -10.10 -16.15 -17.08
N ILE A 382 -9.16 -15.72 -17.94
CA ILE A 382 -8.70 -14.32 -18.00
C ILE A 382 -9.85 -13.38 -18.33
N LEU A 383 -10.70 -13.76 -19.29
CA LEU A 383 -11.82 -12.93 -19.75
C LEU A 383 -12.83 -12.70 -18.62
N PHE A 384 -13.15 -13.75 -17.86
CA PHE A 384 -14.17 -13.69 -16.82
C PHE A 384 -13.62 -13.25 -15.44
N GLY A 385 -12.38 -13.59 -15.13
CA GLY A 385 -11.71 -13.21 -13.89
C GLY A 385 -11.18 -11.78 -13.92
N GLY A 386 -10.79 -11.27 -15.10
CA GLY A 386 -10.24 -9.93 -15.30
C GLY A 386 -11.27 -8.95 -15.85
N TRP A 387 -11.52 -9.02 -17.16
CA TRP A 387 -12.37 -8.06 -17.87
C TRP A 387 -13.80 -8.01 -17.34
N PHE A 388 -14.47 -9.17 -17.19
CA PHE A 388 -15.84 -9.22 -16.67
C PHE A 388 -15.90 -8.74 -15.22
N SER A 389 -14.93 -9.10 -14.39
CA SER A 389 -14.85 -8.59 -13.00
C SER A 389 -14.70 -7.07 -12.96
N ASP A 390 -13.78 -6.49 -13.73
CA ASP A 390 -13.63 -5.03 -13.84
C ASP A 390 -14.89 -4.37 -14.40
N TRP A 391 -15.53 -4.97 -15.40
CA TRP A 391 -16.78 -4.49 -15.98
C TRP A 391 -17.93 -4.44 -14.96
N THR A 392 -18.15 -5.53 -14.21
CA THR A 392 -19.20 -5.57 -13.15
C THR A 392 -18.97 -4.49 -12.10
N ALA A 393 -17.72 -4.32 -11.68
CA ALA A 393 -17.32 -3.29 -10.75
C ALA A 393 -17.53 -1.87 -11.28
N ASN A 394 -17.12 -1.58 -12.52
CA ASN A 394 -17.28 -0.28 -13.15
C ASN A 394 -18.75 0.08 -13.34
N MET A 395 -19.58 -0.90 -13.73
CA MET A 395 -21.03 -0.75 -13.83
C MET A 395 -21.65 -0.37 -12.47
N LEU A 396 -21.29 -1.07 -11.40
CA LEU A 396 -21.78 -0.76 -10.05
C LEU A 396 -21.24 0.57 -9.51
N THR A 397 -20.03 0.95 -9.90
CA THR A 397 -19.43 2.25 -9.55
C THR A 397 -20.19 3.40 -10.22
N TYR A 398 -20.58 3.22 -11.49
CA TYR A 398 -21.42 4.19 -12.19
C TYR A 398 -22.78 4.37 -11.50
N ARG A 399 -23.37 3.26 -11.02
CA ARG A 399 -24.61 3.29 -10.23
C ARG A 399 -24.43 3.85 -8.81
N ASN A 400 -23.18 3.97 -8.33
CA ASN A 400 -22.83 4.48 -7.00
C ASN A 400 -22.17 5.87 -7.05
N ASN A 401 -22.64 6.75 -7.95
CA ASN A 401 -22.17 8.14 -8.07
C ASN A 401 -20.63 8.28 -8.23
N GLY A 402 -19.96 7.31 -8.85
CA GLY A 402 -18.51 7.35 -9.09
C GLY A 402 -17.63 6.93 -7.90
N ILE A 403 -18.22 6.50 -6.78
CA ILE A 403 -17.49 5.95 -5.62
C ILE A 403 -17.31 4.44 -5.81
N ARG A 404 -16.05 4.02 -5.91
CA ARG A 404 -15.66 2.61 -6.03
C ARG A 404 -15.51 1.98 -4.66
N GLU A 405 -16.31 0.96 -4.38
CA GLU A 405 -16.12 0.09 -3.20
C GLU A 405 -15.54 -1.26 -3.63
N PRO A 406 -14.60 -1.86 -2.88
CA PRO A 406 -14.02 -3.17 -3.21
C PRO A 406 -15.06 -4.28 -3.44
N GLU A 407 -16.14 -4.29 -2.65
CA GLU A 407 -17.21 -5.29 -2.67
C GLU A 407 -17.92 -5.40 -4.03
N MET A 408 -17.91 -4.33 -4.83
CA MET A 408 -18.57 -4.30 -6.14
C MET A 408 -17.98 -5.29 -7.16
N ARG A 409 -16.83 -5.91 -6.87
CA ARG A 409 -16.27 -7.00 -7.71
C ARG A 409 -16.90 -8.36 -7.40
N LEU A 410 -17.36 -8.58 -6.17
CA LEU A 410 -17.76 -9.90 -5.66
C LEU A 410 -18.87 -10.60 -6.48
N PRO A 411 -19.86 -9.90 -7.08
CA PRO A 411 -20.87 -10.58 -7.90
C PRO A 411 -20.31 -11.38 -9.09
N SER A 412 -19.13 -11.01 -9.59
CA SER A 412 -18.45 -11.79 -10.64
C SER A 412 -18.04 -13.20 -10.18
N MET A 413 -17.94 -13.46 -8.88
CA MET A 413 -17.61 -14.78 -8.29
C MET A 413 -18.63 -15.88 -8.61
N THR A 414 -19.84 -15.52 -9.01
CA THR A 414 -20.92 -16.47 -9.34
C THR A 414 -20.52 -17.53 -10.35
N LEU A 415 -19.71 -17.17 -11.35
CA LEU A 415 -19.25 -18.12 -12.38
C LEU A 415 -18.31 -19.17 -11.80
N GLY A 416 -17.34 -18.76 -10.97
CA GLY A 416 -16.43 -19.68 -10.29
C GLY A 416 -17.13 -20.58 -9.27
N MET A 417 -18.15 -20.06 -8.59
CA MET A 417 -18.98 -20.80 -7.63
C MET A 417 -19.71 -21.99 -8.28
N ILE A 418 -20.12 -21.88 -9.55
CA ILE A 418 -20.76 -22.97 -10.28
C ILE A 418 -19.69 -23.87 -10.93
N ALA A 419 -18.66 -23.27 -11.51
CA ALA A 419 -17.62 -23.99 -12.24
C ALA A 419 -16.80 -24.94 -11.35
N ALA A 420 -16.38 -24.52 -10.15
CA ALA A 420 -15.51 -25.34 -9.30
C ALA A 420 -16.17 -26.65 -8.82
N PRO A 421 -17.40 -26.64 -8.27
CA PRO A 421 -18.07 -27.89 -7.86
C PRO A 421 -18.38 -28.80 -9.05
N VAL A 422 -18.86 -28.24 -10.17
CA VAL A 422 -19.14 -29.02 -11.39
C VAL A 422 -17.87 -29.69 -11.92
N ALA A 423 -16.74 -28.97 -11.90
CA ALA A 423 -15.46 -29.51 -12.33
C ALA A 423 -15.03 -30.74 -11.52
N LEU A 424 -15.17 -30.67 -10.19
CA LEU A 424 -14.82 -31.77 -9.28
C LEU A 424 -15.75 -32.97 -9.45
N LEU A 425 -17.04 -32.73 -9.63
CA LEU A 425 -18.02 -33.79 -9.92
C LEU A 425 -17.73 -34.47 -11.26
N LEU A 426 -17.43 -33.71 -12.32
CA LEU A 426 -17.08 -34.27 -13.63
C LEU A 426 -15.84 -35.16 -13.57
N TYR A 427 -14.83 -34.76 -12.79
CA TYR A 427 -13.64 -35.58 -12.57
C TYR A 427 -13.97 -36.86 -11.78
N GLY A 428 -14.60 -36.73 -10.61
CA GLY A 428 -14.89 -37.87 -9.73
C GLY A 428 -15.83 -38.90 -10.35
N VAL A 429 -16.96 -38.45 -10.90
CA VAL A 429 -17.95 -39.31 -11.59
C VAL A 429 -17.36 -39.89 -12.87
N GLY A 430 -16.57 -39.10 -13.61
CA GLY A 430 -15.92 -39.52 -14.83
C GLY A 430 -15.03 -40.75 -14.64
N ILE A 431 -14.16 -40.70 -13.61
CA ILE A 431 -13.24 -41.80 -13.29
C ILE A 431 -13.97 -43.00 -12.67
N GLN A 432 -14.86 -42.78 -11.69
CA GLN A 432 -15.57 -43.86 -10.98
C GLN A 432 -16.43 -44.70 -11.92
N ASN A 433 -17.22 -44.04 -12.78
CA ASN A 433 -18.15 -44.71 -13.69
C ASN A 433 -17.51 -45.06 -15.04
N GLN A 434 -16.19 -44.88 -15.18
CA GLN A 434 -15.44 -45.14 -16.42
C GLN A 434 -16.06 -44.45 -17.65
N LEU A 435 -16.60 -43.24 -17.46
CA LEU A 435 -17.17 -42.47 -18.57
C LEU A 435 -16.08 -42.12 -19.58
N HIS A 436 -16.46 -41.71 -20.79
CA HIS A 436 -15.50 -41.32 -21.83
C HIS A 436 -14.48 -40.32 -21.26
N TRP A 437 -13.18 -40.54 -21.51
CA TRP A 437 -12.04 -39.79 -20.93
C TRP A 437 -12.14 -38.26 -21.09
N MET A 438 -12.93 -37.79 -22.06
CA MET A 438 -13.24 -36.37 -22.23
C MET A 438 -13.99 -35.76 -21.03
N VAL A 439 -14.81 -36.53 -20.31
CA VAL A 439 -15.60 -36.04 -19.16
C VAL A 439 -14.68 -35.58 -18.01
N PRO A 440 -13.78 -36.41 -17.47
CA PRO A 440 -12.84 -35.95 -16.44
C PRO A 440 -11.85 -34.90 -16.97
N THR A 441 -11.53 -34.93 -18.27
CA THR A 441 -10.69 -33.91 -18.93
C THR A 441 -11.38 -32.53 -19.00
N LEU A 442 -12.69 -32.49 -19.26
CA LEU A 442 -13.47 -31.26 -19.19
C LEU A 442 -13.55 -30.74 -17.73
N GLY A 443 -13.64 -31.66 -16.76
CA GLY A 443 -13.53 -31.32 -15.34
C GLY A 443 -12.21 -30.59 -15.02
N LEU A 444 -11.08 -31.11 -15.50
CA LEU A 444 -9.76 -30.46 -15.36
C LEU A 444 -9.75 -29.03 -15.94
N GLY A 445 -10.29 -28.84 -17.14
CA GLY A 445 -10.36 -27.53 -17.77
C GLY A 445 -11.24 -26.54 -17.01
N LEU A 446 -12.43 -27.00 -16.56
CA LEU A 446 -13.36 -26.17 -15.81
C LEU A 446 -12.83 -25.80 -14.42
N LEU A 447 -12.03 -26.67 -13.78
CA LEU A 447 -11.36 -26.35 -12.51
C LEU A 447 -10.30 -25.25 -12.71
N ASN A 448 -9.49 -25.34 -13.77
CA ASN A 448 -8.48 -24.32 -14.09
C ASN A 448 -9.11 -22.96 -14.45
N PHE A 449 -10.27 -22.99 -15.12
CA PHE A 449 -11.12 -21.81 -15.31
C PHE A 449 -11.55 -21.21 -13.95
N ALA A 450 -12.09 -22.05 -13.06
CA ALA A 450 -12.55 -21.61 -11.75
C ALA A 450 -11.41 -21.06 -10.87
N ILE A 451 -10.22 -21.65 -10.94
CA ILE A 451 -9.01 -21.13 -10.27
C ILE A 451 -8.71 -19.73 -10.76
N THR A 452 -8.62 -19.54 -12.08
CA THR A 452 -8.28 -18.24 -12.67
C THR A 452 -9.33 -17.17 -12.35
N GLN A 453 -10.60 -17.56 -12.35
CA GLN A 453 -11.72 -16.66 -12.10
C GLN A 453 -11.87 -16.33 -10.61
N ALA A 454 -12.15 -17.34 -9.78
CA ALA A 454 -12.49 -17.14 -8.37
C ALA A 454 -11.29 -16.62 -7.56
N THR A 455 -10.10 -17.17 -7.80
CA THR A 455 -8.89 -16.73 -7.08
C THR A 455 -8.53 -15.30 -7.44
N ASN A 456 -8.64 -14.90 -8.70
CA ASN A 456 -8.33 -13.52 -9.09
C ASN A 456 -9.32 -12.53 -8.45
N VAL A 457 -10.62 -12.84 -8.45
CA VAL A 457 -11.64 -11.96 -7.86
C VAL A 457 -11.42 -11.80 -6.35
N SER A 458 -11.14 -12.88 -5.60
CA SER A 458 -10.90 -12.80 -4.15
C SER A 458 -9.58 -12.10 -3.81
N LEU A 459 -8.53 -12.34 -4.60
CA LEU A 459 -7.21 -11.70 -4.45
C LEU A 459 -7.31 -10.19 -4.67
N VAL A 460 -7.90 -9.76 -5.79
CA VAL A 460 -8.04 -8.34 -6.11
C VAL A 460 -8.97 -7.65 -5.11
N TYR A 461 -10.04 -8.30 -4.67
CA TYR A 461 -10.93 -7.77 -3.63
C TYR A 461 -10.17 -7.42 -2.34
N THR A 462 -9.37 -8.36 -1.83
CA THR A 462 -8.64 -8.17 -0.56
C THR A 462 -7.49 -7.17 -0.68
N VAL A 463 -6.80 -7.16 -1.82
CA VAL A 463 -5.78 -6.15 -2.16
C VAL A 463 -6.39 -4.75 -2.24
N ASP A 464 -7.55 -4.60 -2.88
CA ASP A 464 -8.26 -3.32 -2.98
C ASP A 464 -8.80 -2.87 -1.60
N ALA A 465 -9.22 -3.82 -0.77
CA ALA A 465 -9.74 -3.59 0.58
C ALA A 465 -8.68 -3.20 1.61
N TYR A 466 -7.42 -3.67 1.48
CA TYR A 466 -6.34 -3.46 2.47
C TYR A 466 -5.05 -2.95 1.82
N ARG A 467 -5.15 -1.93 0.96
CA ARG A 467 -4.03 -1.39 0.15
C ARG A 467 -2.71 -1.13 0.89
N PRO A 468 -2.68 -0.54 2.11
CA PRO A 468 -1.42 -0.26 2.80
C PRO A 468 -0.62 -1.52 3.16
N VAL A 469 -1.29 -2.66 3.29
CA VAL A 469 -0.68 -3.96 3.62
C VAL A 469 -0.95 -5.01 2.54
N ALA A 470 -1.12 -4.56 1.29
CA ALA A 470 -1.51 -5.44 0.19
C ALA A 470 -0.53 -6.60 -0.01
N GLY A 471 0.78 -6.35 0.14
CA GLY A 471 1.78 -7.40 -0.01
C GLY A 471 1.70 -8.46 1.08
N GLU A 472 1.46 -8.05 2.32
CA GLU A 472 1.33 -8.98 3.45
C GLU A 472 0.04 -9.81 3.31
N VAL A 473 -1.05 -9.23 2.83
CA VAL A 473 -2.29 -9.95 2.53
C VAL A 473 -2.09 -11.00 1.43
N ILE A 474 -1.38 -10.64 0.35
CA ILE A 474 -1.04 -11.60 -0.73
C ILE A 474 -0.21 -12.75 -0.14
N THR A 475 0.78 -12.43 0.70
CA THR A 475 1.64 -13.42 1.34
C THR A 475 0.88 -14.37 2.24
N THR A 476 -0.10 -13.88 3.01
CA THR A 476 -0.99 -14.71 3.84
C THR A 476 -1.71 -15.75 2.98
N GLN A 477 -2.28 -15.32 1.84
CA GLN A 477 -3.02 -16.20 0.95
C GLN A 477 -2.12 -17.27 0.33
N LEU A 478 -0.94 -16.88 -0.15
CA LEU A 478 0.01 -17.78 -0.81
C LEU A 478 0.64 -18.80 0.16
N ALA A 479 0.94 -18.38 1.39
CA ALA A 479 1.49 -19.29 2.40
C ALA A 479 0.46 -20.33 2.84
N PHE A 480 -0.78 -19.90 3.07
CA PHE A 480 -1.84 -20.79 3.56
C PHE A 480 -2.38 -21.72 2.45
N LYS A 481 -2.43 -21.30 1.17
CA LYS A 481 -2.79 -22.22 0.07
C LYS A 481 -1.86 -23.42 -0.01
N ALA A 482 -0.56 -23.20 0.22
CA ALA A 482 0.44 -24.25 0.09
C ALA A 482 0.38 -25.21 1.27
N ALA A 483 0.21 -24.70 2.49
CA ALA A 483 -0.03 -25.53 3.66
C ALA A 483 -1.29 -26.41 3.49
N PHE A 484 -2.38 -25.83 3.00
CA PHE A 484 -3.62 -26.56 2.74
C PHE A 484 -3.44 -27.64 1.65
N GLY A 485 -2.87 -27.29 0.48
CA GLY A 485 -2.64 -28.24 -0.61
C GLY A 485 -1.70 -29.38 -0.23
N PHE A 486 -0.65 -29.09 0.56
CA PHE A 486 0.26 -30.10 1.09
C PHE A 486 -0.46 -31.07 2.02
N LEU A 487 -1.22 -30.56 3.01
CA LEU A 487 -1.99 -31.41 3.91
C LEU A 487 -2.99 -32.28 3.14
N LEU A 488 -3.72 -31.69 2.19
CA LEU A 488 -4.69 -32.41 1.39
C LEU A 488 -4.06 -33.55 0.59
N SER A 489 -2.83 -33.38 0.09
CA SER A 489 -2.13 -34.43 -0.67
C SER A 489 -1.85 -35.71 0.13
N PHE A 490 -1.71 -35.63 1.46
CA PHE A 490 -1.55 -36.83 2.30
C PHE A 490 -2.82 -37.65 2.41
N TYR A 491 -3.96 -36.97 2.45
CA TYR A 491 -5.25 -37.61 2.72
C TYR A 491 -6.01 -37.95 1.43
N THR A 492 -5.71 -37.30 0.30
CA THR A 492 -6.45 -37.51 -0.96
C THR A 492 -6.41 -38.97 -1.42
N ASN A 493 -5.21 -39.56 -1.57
CA ASN A 493 -5.09 -40.92 -2.09
C ASN A 493 -5.67 -41.98 -1.13
N PRO A 494 -5.41 -41.92 0.20
CA PRO A 494 -6.08 -42.79 1.16
C PRO A 494 -7.60 -42.63 1.16
N TRP A 495 -8.11 -41.40 1.08
CA TRP A 495 -9.55 -41.13 1.06
C TRP A 495 -10.22 -41.73 -0.19
N ILE A 496 -9.60 -41.58 -1.35
CA ILE A 496 -10.07 -42.20 -2.59
C ILE A 496 -10.04 -43.73 -2.48
N ALA A 497 -9.02 -44.31 -1.85
CA ALA A 497 -8.94 -45.77 -1.68
C ALA A 497 -10.03 -46.33 -0.75
N GLU A 498 -10.45 -45.55 0.26
CA GLU A 498 -11.47 -45.97 1.23
C GLU A 498 -12.91 -45.70 0.75
N SER A 499 -13.18 -44.51 0.22
CA SER A 499 -14.54 -44.04 -0.13
C SER A 499 -14.82 -44.01 -1.64
N GLY A 500 -13.82 -44.26 -2.49
CA GLY A 500 -13.94 -44.15 -3.94
C GLY A 500 -13.87 -42.71 -4.46
N TYR A 501 -13.82 -42.56 -5.80
CA TYR A 501 -13.67 -41.26 -6.45
C TYR A 501 -14.92 -40.38 -6.32
N LEU A 502 -16.12 -40.97 -6.43
CA LEU A 502 -17.37 -40.22 -6.44
C LEU A 502 -17.62 -39.51 -5.09
N ASP A 503 -17.53 -40.23 -3.98
CA ASP A 503 -17.80 -39.67 -2.65
C ASP A 503 -16.71 -38.68 -2.23
N SER A 504 -15.44 -38.99 -2.52
CA SER A 504 -14.31 -38.10 -2.20
C SER A 504 -14.40 -36.77 -2.94
N PHE A 505 -14.56 -36.80 -4.27
CA PHE A 505 -14.66 -35.57 -5.07
C PHE A 505 -16.03 -34.88 -4.93
N GLY A 506 -17.09 -35.62 -4.61
CA GLY A 506 -18.40 -35.05 -4.24
C GLY A 506 -18.35 -34.23 -2.96
N ALA A 507 -17.65 -34.73 -1.93
CA ALA A 507 -17.41 -33.97 -0.70
C ALA A 507 -16.57 -32.70 -0.96
N MET A 508 -15.50 -32.81 -1.77
CA MET A 508 -14.70 -31.65 -2.19
C MET A 508 -15.54 -30.62 -2.95
N ALA A 509 -16.43 -31.07 -3.84
CA ALA A 509 -17.37 -30.20 -4.55
C ALA A 509 -18.28 -29.42 -3.58
N GLY A 510 -18.85 -30.09 -2.58
CA GLY A 510 -19.66 -29.45 -1.53
C GLY A 510 -18.89 -28.41 -0.71
N ILE A 511 -17.66 -28.73 -0.31
CA ILE A 511 -16.78 -27.80 0.42
C ILE A 511 -16.47 -26.56 -0.43
N SER A 512 -16.14 -26.76 -1.72
CA SER A 512 -15.88 -25.63 -2.63
C SER A 512 -17.09 -24.74 -2.83
N ALA A 513 -18.28 -25.32 -2.98
CA ALA A 513 -19.52 -24.58 -3.13
C ALA A 513 -19.81 -23.73 -1.89
N ALA A 514 -19.69 -24.31 -0.69
CA ALA A 514 -19.95 -23.61 0.56
C ALA A 514 -19.02 -22.41 0.78
N ILE A 515 -17.72 -22.57 0.52
CA ILE A 515 -16.74 -21.51 0.71
C ILE A 515 -16.89 -20.40 -0.33
N LEU A 516 -17.13 -20.76 -1.59
CA LEU A 516 -17.35 -19.77 -2.65
C LEU A 516 -18.66 -19.01 -2.44
N PHE A 517 -19.72 -19.65 -1.98
CA PHE A 517 -21.02 -19.01 -1.68
C PHE A 517 -20.94 -17.85 -0.68
N CYS A 518 -19.95 -17.86 0.23
CA CYS A 518 -19.73 -16.80 1.21
C CYS A 518 -19.46 -15.41 0.61
N TRP A 519 -19.25 -15.26 -0.70
CA TRP A 519 -19.15 -13.94 -1.34
C TRP A 519 -20.42 -13.08 -1.12
N ILE A 520 -21.61 -13.70 -0.97
CA ILE A 520 -22.89 -13.00 -0.76
C ILE A 520 -22.90 -12.22 0.58
N PRO A 521 -22.63 -12.86 1.75
CA PRO A 521 -22.44 -12.15 3.01
C PRO A 521 -21.42 -11.01 2.93
N PHE A 522 -20.27 -11.21 2.26
CA PHE A 522 -19.26 -10.16 2.12
C PHE A 522 -19.71 -9.03 1.19
N TYR A 523 -20.53 -9.29 0.18
CA TYR A 523 -21.13 -8.25 -0.64
C TYR A 523 -22.11 -7.38 0.16
N LEU A 524 -22.93 -7.99 1.02
CA LEU A 524 -23.94 -7.28 1.81
C LEU A 524 -23.37 -6.56 3.04
N PHE A 525 -22.43 -7.19 3.76
CA PHE A 525 -21.92 -6.71 5.05
C PHE A 525 -20.44 -6.32 5.03
N GLY A 526 -19.72 -6.51 3.92
CA GLY A 526 -18.26 -6.32 3.83
C GLY A 526 -17.79 -4.94 4.26
N LYS A 527 -18.52 -3.88 3.89
CA LYS A 527 -18.22 -2.51 4.31
C LYS A 527 -18.22 -2.36 5.84
N LYS A 528 -19.20 -2.94 6.54
CA LYS A 528 -19.27 -2.91 8.00
C LYS A 528 -18.11 -3.69 8.62
N VAL A 529 -17.78 -4.85 8.05
CA VAL A 529 -16.65 -5.68 8.50
C VAL A 529 -15.31 -4.95 8.35
N ARG A 530 -15.07 -4.26 7.22
CA ARG A 530 -13.86 -3.43 7.02
C ARG A 530 -13.74 -2.30 8.04
N HIS A 531 -14.85 -1.62 8.35
CA HIS A 531 -14.86 -0.54 9.34
C HIS A 531 -14.67 -1.04 10.78
N ALA A 532 -15.07 -2.27 11.09
CA ALA A 532 -14.83 -2.87 12.38
C ALA A 532 -13.36 -3.29 12.52
N THR A 533 -12.81 -3.95 11.49
CA THR A 533 -11.46 -4.52 11.49
C THR A 533 -10.34 -3.47 11.50
N ILE A 534 -10.54 -2.28 10.91
CA ILE A 534 -9.55 -1.18 10.98
C ILE A 534 -9.26 -0.73 12.42
N LYS A 535 -10.25 -0.83 13.32
CA LYS A 535 -10.10 -0.41 14.72
C LYS A 535 -9.35 -1.44 15.56
N TRP A 536 -9.14 -2.64 15.05
CA TRP A 536 -8.49 -3.73 15.78
C TRP A 536 -7.00 -3.43 16.02
N ARG A 537 -6.48 -3.89 17.17
CA ARG A 537 -5.08 -3.65 17.59
C ARG A 537 -4.03 -4.10 16.57
N ILE A 538 -4.35 -5.11 15.75
CA ILE A 538 -3.47 -5.64 14.69
C ILE A 538 -3.26 -4.60 13.58
N MET A 539 -4.29 -3.84 13.22
CA MET A 539 -4.22 -2.79 12.20
C MET A 539 -3.57 -1.50 12.72
N LYS A 540 -3.66 -1.21 14.03
CA LYS A 540 -2.98 -0.06 14.67
C LYS A 540 -1.44 -0.16 14.68
N ARG A 541 -0.88 -1.34 14.41
CA ARG A 541 0.58 -1.59 14.32
C ARG A 541 1.13 -1.45 12.90
N VAL A 542 0.29 -1.09 11.92
CA VAL A 542 0.71 -0.65 10.60
C VAL A 542 0.97 0.85 10.71
N PRO A 543 2.23 1.34 10.56
CA PRO A 543 2.50 2.76 10.74
C PRO A 543 1.72 3.59 9.71
N PRO A 544 1.16 4.76 10.08
CA PRO A 544 0.79 5.76 9.09
C PRO A 544 2.03 6.16 8.28
N GLU A 545 1.85 6.53 7.01
CA GLU A 545 2.96 7.05 6.19
C GLU A 545 3.69 8.18 6.94
N HIS A 546 4.98 8.01 7.23
CA HIS A 546 5.80 9.06 7.88
C HIS A 546 6.18 10.15 6.87
N THR A 547 5.22 11.01 6.56
CA THR A 547 5.31 12.09 5.57
C THR A 547 6.43 13.10 5.85
N MET A 548 6.83 13.28 7.11
CA MET A 548 7.85 14.25 7.54
C MET A 548 9.18 13.61 7.92
N ARG A 549 9.42 12.38 7.48
CA ARG A 549 10.67 11.67 7.80
C ARG A 549 11.89 12.46 7.35
N GLY A 550 12.81 12.69 8.29
CA GLY A 550 14.06 13.40 8.05
C GLY A 550 13.91 14.93 7.98
N ARG A 551 12.73 15.48 8.27
CA ARG A 551 12.52 16.92 8.48
C ARG A 551 12.91 17.29 9.91
N VAL A 552 13.47 18.48 10.11
CA VAL A 552 13.80 19.04 11.43
C VAL A 552 12.83 20.18 11.72
N ALA A 553 12.11 20.10 12.83
CA ALA A 553 11.14 21.09 13.26
C ALA A 553 11.57 21.76 14.57
N ILE A 554 11.52 23.09 14.62
CA ILE A 554 11.70 23.88 15.84
C ILE A 554 10.34 24.40 16.27
N ILE A 555 9.98 24.17 17.53
CA ILE A 555 8.73 24.67 18.12
C ILE A 555 9.09 25.55 19.32
N SER A 556 8.79 26.84 19.26
CA SER A 556 9.04 27.73 20.40
C SER A 556 8.02 27.52 21.53
N GLY A 557 8.45 27.62 22.80
CA GLY A 557 7.56 27.49 23.96
C GLY A 557 6.83 26.14 24.00
N SER A 558 7.54 25.04 23.81
CA SER A 558 6.97 23.71 23.57
C SER A 558 7.23 22.71 24.70
N SER A 559 7.58 23.21 25.89
CA SER A 559 7.67 22.39 27.11
C SER A 559 6.31 21.96 27.66
N SER A 560 5.22 22.62 27.26
CA SER A 560 3.85 22.30 27.67
C SER A 560 2.79 22.75 26.66
N GLY A 561 1.52 22.46 26.94
CA GLY A 561 0.35 22.96 26.20
C GLY A 561 0.36 22.66 24.70
N ILE A 562 -0.09 23.64 23.90
CA ILE A 562 -0.19 23.53 22.42
C ILE A 562 1.17 23.21 21.79
N GLY A 563 2.26 23.84 22.26
CA GLY A 563 3.59 23.61 21.73
C GLY A 563 4.06 22.16 21.91
N ALA A 564 3.79 21.55 23.08
CA ALA A 564 4.09 20.15 23.32
C ALA A 564 3.23 19.21 22.45
N ALA A 565 1.96 19.53 22.24
CA ALA A 565 1.07 18.77 21.35
C ALA A 565 1.54 18.85 19.89
N ILE A 566 1.94 20.04 19.41
CA ILE A 566 2.54 20.23 18.07
C ILE A 566 3.80 19.37 17.93
N ALA A 567 4.67 19.35 18.94
CA ALA A 567 5.88 18.54 18.89
C ALA A 567 5.57 17.04 18.76
N ARG A 568 4.59 16.53 19.52
CA ARG A 568 4.15 15.12 19.40
C ARG A 568 3.55 14.84 18.02
N GLU A 569 2.74 15.75 17.48
CA GLU A 569 2.11 15.58 16.17
C GLU A 569 3.12 15.59 15.02
N LEU A 570 4.08 16.52 15.02
CA LEU A 570 5.13 16.53 14.00
C LEU A 570 6.05 15.31 14.13
N SER A 571 6.35 14.88 15.37
CA SER A 571 7.15 13.68 15.63
C SER A 571 6.46 12.39 15.21
N SER A 572 5.13 12.27 15.41
CA SER A 572 4.35 11.10 14.98
C SER A 572 4.40 10.91 13.45
N ARG A 573 4.47 12.02 12.71
CA ARG A 573 4.64 12.07 11.24
C ARG A 573 6.08 11.89 10.78
N GLY A 574 7.03 11.74 11.71
CA GLY A 574 8.43 11.39 11.44
C GLY A 574 9.44 12.54 11.49
N ALA A 575 9.03 13.75 11.90
CA ALA A 575 9.94 14.88 12.07
C ALA A 575 10.82 14.70 13.33
N THR A 576 12.07 15.16 13.25
CA THR A 576 12.92 15.39 14.42
C THR A 576 12.57 16.74 15.01
N VAL A 577 12.29 16.81 16.32
CA VAL A 577 11.75 18.03 16.94
C VAL A 577 12.70 18.65 17.96
N VAL A 578 12.80 19.97 17.93
CA VAL A 578 13.54 20.79 18.91
C VAL A 578 12.54 21.47 19.81
N ILE A 579 12.60 21.13 21.09
CA ILE A 579 11.74 21.63 22.15
C ILE A 579 12.40 22.85 22.79
N ASN A 580 11.71 23.99 22.82
CA ASN A 580 12.21 25.20 23.47
C ASN A 580 11.52 25.45 24.82
N TYR A 581 12.33 25.88 25.81
CA TYR A 581 11.88 26.37 27.11
C TYR A 581 12.73 27.57 27.57
N PRO A 582 12.18 28.53 28.33
CA PRO A 582 12.91 29.79 28.65
C PRO A 582 13.84 29.70 29.87
N TYR A 583 13.48 28.94 30.91
CA TYR A 583 14.14 28.97 32.22
C TYR A 583 14.59 27.59 32.69
N ALA A 584 15.68 27.52 33.45
CA ALA A 584 16.31 26.26 33.87
C ALA A 584 15.36 25.34 34.66
N GLU A 585 14.44 25.90 35.43
CA GLU A 585 13.41 25.18 36.19
C GLU A 585 12.42 24.39 35.31
N LEU A 586 12.21 24.82 34.05
CA LEU A 586 11.34 24.12 33.09
C LEU A 586 12.05 23.00 32.32
N ARG A 587 13.35 22.78 32.58
CA ARG A 587 14.15 21.76 31.91
C ARG A 587 13.54 20.37 32.03
N ALA A 588 13.13 19.98 33.24
CA ALA A 588 12.55 18.66 33.50
C ALA A 588 11.27 18.43 32.68
N GLN A 589 10.42 19.46 32.54
CA GLN A 589 9.21 19.38 31.72
C GLN A 589 9.55 19.22 30.23
N ALA A 590 10.51 20.00 29.73
CA ALA A 590 10.95 19.90 28.34
C ALA A 590 11.58 18.53 28.02
N GLU A 591 12.40 17.99 28.93
CA GLU A 591 12.99 16.65 28.79
C GLU A 591 11.92 15.54 28.86
N ALA A 592 10.88 15.71 29.68
CA ALA A 592 9.74 14.80 29.71
C ALA A 592 8.98 14.79 28.37
N VAL A 593 8.79 15.95 27.73
CA VAL A 593 8.20 16.03 26.38
C VAL A 593 9.06 15.27 25.37
N VAL A 594 10.39 15.46 25.38
CA VAL A 594 11.32 14.74 24.48
C VAL A 594 11.24 13.23 24.70
N THR A 595 11.21 12.78 25.95
CA THR A 595 11.15 11.36 26.30
C THR A 595 9.82 10.73 25.93
N GLY A 596 8.72 11.50 25.95
CA GLY A 596 7.38 11.05 25.56
C GLY A 596 7.10 11.07 24.05
N LEU A 597 8.07 11.39 23.20
CA LEU A 597 7.89 11.39 21.75
C LEU A 597 7.80 9.95 21.19
N PRO A 598 6.94 9.70 20.18
CA PRO A 598 6.69 8.35 19.66
C PRO A 598 7.85 7.69 18.88
N GLN A 599 8.98 8.37 18.68
CA GLN A 599 10.13 7.85 17.90
C GLN A 599 11.41 7.67 18.73
N ASP A 600 11.30 7.23 20.00
CA ASP A 600 12.45 6.93 20.89
C ASP A 600 13.57 8.00 20.79
N GLY A 601 13.27 9.24 21.21
CA GLY A 601 14.30 10.23 21.50
C GLY A 601 14.89 11.01 20.31
N LYS A 602 14.28 11.01 19.12
CA LYS A 602 14.65 11.95 18.03
C LYS A 602 14.15 13.37 18.29
N GLY A 603 14.66 13.96 19.36
CA GLY A 603 14.45 15.36 19.69
C GLY A 603 15.52 15.89 20.63
N MET A 604 15.49 17.19 20.90
CA MET A 604 16.33 17.80 21.92
C MET A 604 15.56 18.92 22.63
N ALA A 605 15.87 19.16 23.89
CA ALA A 605 15.38 20.30 24.63
C ALA A 605 16.46 21.40 24.65
N VAL A 606 16.10 22.65 24.36
CA VAL A 606 16.99 23.81 24.31
C VAL A 606 16.44 24.93 25.19
N GLN A 607 17.25 25.34 26.16
CA GLN A 607 16.97 26.51 26.98
C GLN A 607 17.28 27.79 26.19
N ALA A 608 16.26 28.58 25.89
CA ALA A 608 16.43 29.89 25.27
C ALA A 608 15.23 30.80 25.59
N ASP A 609 15.49 31.93 26.25
CA ASP A 609 14.50 32.96 26.51
C ASP A 609 14.30 33.85 25.28
N LEU A 610 13.18 33.67 24.60
CA LEU A 610 12.83 34.37 23.38
C LEU A 610 12.43 35.83 23.59
N SER A 611 12.25 36.29 24.83
CA SER A 611 12.05 37.71 25.12
C SER A 611 13.34 38.53 25.02
N THR A 612 14.49 37.88 25.09
CA THR A 612 15.82 38.51 24.96
C THR A 612 16.22 38.65 23.49
N THR A 613 17.22 39.50 23.20
CA THR A 613 17.74 39.68 21.83
C THR A 613 18.56 38.50 21.32
N ASP A 614 19.21 37.75 22.21
CA ASP A 614 20.12 36.64 21.85
C ASP A 614 19.46 35.26 21.93
N GLY A 615 18.40 35.10 22.72
CA GLY A 615 17.71 33.84 22.90
C GLY A 615 17.23 33.19 21.59
N PRO A 616 16.56 33.92 20.68
CA PRO A 616 16.14 33.35 19.40
C PRO A 616 17.29 32.78 18.57
N ARG A 617 18.43 33.47 18.53
CA ARG A 617 19.63 33.00 17.83
C ARG A 617 20.21 31.75 18.49
N ARG A 618 20.32 31.74 19.82
CA ARG A 618 20.80 30.59 20.60
C ARG A 618 19.99 29.31 20.32
N LEU A 619 18.67 29.45 20.17
CA LEU A 619 17.79 28.32 19.83
C LEU A 619 18.09 27.75 18.44
N ILE A 620 18.27 28.61 17.45
CA ILE A 620 18.60 28.21 16.07
C ILE A 620 20.00 27.57 16.02
N ASP A 621 20.99 28.21 16.63
CA ASP A 621 22.38 27.75 16.62
C ASP A 621 22.50 26.34 17.22
N ALA A 622 21.84 26.07 18.36
CA ALA A 622 21.83 24.74 18.98
C ALA A 622 21.16 23.66 18.10
N ALA A 623 20.09 24.01 17.38
CA ALA A 623 19.41 23.10 16.46
C ALA A 623 20.28 22.78 15.22
N VAL A 624 20.94 23.80 14.67
CA VAL A 624 21.83 23.67 13.51
C VAL A 624 23.09 22.91 13.88
N GLU A 625 23.69 23.16 15.04
CA GLU A 625 24.85 22.41 15.53
C GLU A 625 24.57 20.91 15.60
N LYS A 626 23.38 20.51 16.06
CA LYS A 626 23.02 19.10 16.21
C LYS A 626 22.53 18.45 14.91
N TYR A 627 21.75 19.14 14.09
CA TYR A 627 21.03 18.53 12.96
C TYR A 627 21.42 19.07 11.58
N GLY A 628 22.22 20.14 11.51
CA GLY A 628 22.75 20.74 10.28
C GLY A 628 21.74 21.49 9.41
N LYS A 629 20.44 21.41 9.70
CA LYS A 629 19.36 22.03 8.92
C LYS A 629 18.10 22.26 9.75
N ILE A 630 17.21 23.12 9.26
CA ILE A 630 15.89 23.36 9.83
C ILE A 630 14.86 23.42 8.70
N ASP A 631 13.86 22.53 8.72
CA ASP A 631 12.85 22.45 7.67
C ASP A 631 11.55 23.19 8.07
N ILE A 632 11.19 23.14 9.36
CA ILE A 632 9.93 23.65 9.89
C ILE A 632 10.22 24.56 11.10
N LEU A 633 9.68 25.78 11.08
CA LEU A 633 9.64 26.68 12.23
C LEU A 633 8.18 26.87 12.66
N VAL A 634 7.90 26.62 13.94
CA VAL A 634 6.62 26.94 14.56
C VAL A 634 6.85 27.99 15.65
N ASN A 635 6.39 29.21 15.38
CA ASN A 635 6.38 30.29 16.37
C ASN A 635 5.15 30.14 17.27
N ASN A 636 5.32 29.46 18.40
CA ASN A 636 4.25 29.15 19.36
C ASN A 636 4.38 29.90 20.70
N ALA A 637 5.61 30.19 21.17
CA ALA A 637 5.83 30.88 22.44
C ALA A 637 5.06 32.21 22.53
N ALA A 638 4.25 32.36 23.57
CA ALA A 638 3.53 33.59 23.84
C ALA A 638 3.16 33.72 25.32
N LEU A 639 2.93 34.96 25.75
CA LEU A 639 2.37 35.32 27.04
C LEU A 639 1.10 36.16 26.85
N ALA A 640 0.10 35.98 27.71
CA ALA A 640 -1.09 36.82 27.78
C ALA A 640 -1.20 37.49 29.16
N VAL A 641 -1.61 38.75 29.17
CA VAL A 641 -2.01 39.51 30.37
C VAL A 641 -3.37 40.12 30.06
N ASN A 642 -4.37 39.79 30.88
CA ASN A 642 -5.75 40.24 30.71
C ASN A 642 -6.07 41.22 31.84
N LEU A 643 -6.06 42.52 31.54
CA LEU A 643 -6.33 43.60 32.49
C LEU A 643 -7.13 44.71 31.81
N PRO A 644 -8.02 45.42 32.52
CA PRO A 644 -8.63 46.65 32.01
C PRO A 644 -7.58 47.59 31.43
N LEU A 645 -7.93 48.34 30.39
CA LEU A 645 -6.98 49.21 29.68
C LEU A 645 -6.24 50.17 30.63
N ALA A 646 -6.94 50.74 31.61
CA ALA A 646 -6.37 51.66 32.59
C ALA A 646 -5.32 51.04 33.53
N GLU A 647 -5.29 49.71 33.65
CA GLU A 647 -4.37 48.95 34.52
C GLU A 647 -3.20 48.34 33.73
N GLN A 648 -3.17 48.51 32.40
CA GLN A 648 -2.07 48.03 31.58
C GLN A 648 -0.89 49.02 31.64
N THR A 649 0.29 48.53 32.04
CA THR A 649 1.50 49.35 32.23
C THR A 649 2.53 49.13 31.12
N LEU A 650 3.59 49.94 31.11
CA LEU A 650 4.70 49.76 30.17
C LEU A 650 5.49 48.48 30.41
N GLU A 651 5.54 47.97 31.65
CA GLU A 651 6.15 46.67 31.94
C GLU A 651 5.35 45.53 31.30
N HIS A 652 4.02 45.62 31.29
CA HIS A 652 3.18 44.68 30.53
C HIS A 652 3.43 44.79 29.03
N TRP A 653 3.55 46.02 28.52
CA TRP A 653 3.90 46.27 27.11
C TRP A 653 5.22 45.59 26.75
N ASP A 654 6.30 45.91 27.47
CA ASP A 654 7.62 45.38 27.20
C ASP A 654 7.61 43.86 27.28
N ARG A 655 7.01 43.27 28.32
CA ARG A 655 6.98 41.82 28.48
C ARG A 655 6.27 41.12 27.34
N LEU A 656 5.09 41.59 26.93
CA LEU A 656 4.30 40.95 25.87
C LEU A 656 4.88 41.22 24.48
N VAL A 657 5.26 42.47 24.19
CA VAL A 657 5.81 42.86 22.88
C VAL A 657 7.18 42.24 22.64
N ASN A 658 8.03 42.15 23.68
CA ASN A 658 9.34 41.54 23.57
C ASN A 658 9.27 40.04 23.27
N LEU A 659 8.36 39.31 23.93
CA LEU A 659 8.19 37.87 23.70
C LEU A 659 7.38 37.58 22.44
N ASN A 660 6.14 38.05 22.37
CA ASN A 660 5.19 37.68 21.31
C ASN A 660 5.55 38.33 19.96
N GLY A 661 6.05 39.57 19.98
CA GLY A 661 6.39 40.34 18.79
C GLY A 661 7.85 40.19 18.39
N ARG A 662 8.76 40.83 19.16
CA ARG A 662 10.20 40.87 18.85
C ARG A 662 10.81 39.47 18.82
N GLY A 663 10.48 38.61 19.77
CA GLY A 663 10.94 37.23 19.81
C GLY A 663 10.60 36.45 18.54
N THR A 664 9.33 36.53 18.10
CA THR A 664 8.85 35.93 16.85
C THR A 664 9.59 36.47 15.63
N PHE A 665 9.80 37.79 15.55
CA PHE A 665 10.54 38.43 14.47
C PHE A 665 12.01 37.94 14.42
N LEU A 666 12.72 37.98 15.56
CA LEU A 666 14.12 37.59 15.63
C LEU A 666 14.34 36.09 15.38
N LEU A 667 13.43 35.25 15.87
CA LEU A 667 13.48 33.80 15.64
C LEU A 667 13.28 33.46 14.16
N THR A 668 12.28 34.09 13.54
CA THR A 668 12.02 33.92 12.11
C THR A 668 13.20 34.42 11.27
N ARG A 669 13.75 35.60 11.57
CA ARG A 669 14.95 36.11 10.88
C ARG A 669 16.13 35.16 11.00
N SER A 670 16.34 34.56 12.17
CA SER A 670 17.47 33.68 12.45
C SER A 670 17.36 32.34 11.71
N VAL A 671 16.15 31.82 11.45
CA VAL A 671 15.99 30.53 10.76
C VAL A 671 16.22 30.61 9.24
N LEU A 672 16.01 31.78 8.61
CA LEU A 672 16.00 31.93 7.15
C LEU A 672 17.23 31.35 6.43
N PRO A 673 18.47 31.55 6.92
CA PRO A 673 19.67 30.99 6.28
C PRO A 673 19.73 29.47 6.28
N HIS A 674 18.99 28.82 7.19
CA HIS A 674 19.03 27.37 7.43
C HIS A 674 17.82 26.62 6.85
N LEU A 675 16.86 27.34 6.26
CA LEU A 675 15.75 26.76 5.52
C LEU A 675 16.28 26.09 4.24
N PRO A 676 15.75 24.91 3.90
CA PRO A 676 16.34 24.13 2.83
C PRO A 676 15.93 24.69 1.45
N LYS A 677 16.92 25.05 0.64
CA LYS A 677 16.72 25.52 -0.74
C LYS A 677 17.03 24.38 -1.72
N PRO A 678 16.16 24.06 -2.71
CA PRO A 678 14.82 24.59 -3.00
C PRO A 678 13.67 23.84 -2.30
N SER A 679 13.96 22.94 -1.35
CA SER A 679 13.04 21.88 -0.89
C SER A 679 11.97 22.28 0.14
N GLY A 680 11.42 23.48 0.05
CA GLY A 680 10.13 23.80 0.66
C GLY A 680 10.15 23.94 2.19
N GLY A 681 10.69 25.03 2.75
CA GLY A 681 10.57 25.30 4.19
C GLY A 681 9.13 25.57 4.65
N ARG A 682 8.85 25.46 5.95
CA ARG A 682 7.53 25.80 6.53
C ARG A 682 7.69 26.72 7.74
N ILE A 683 7.04 27.87 7.70
CA ILE A 683 6.93 28.78 8.84
C ILE A 683 5.46 28.85 9.23
N ILE A 684 5.14 28.43 10.45
CA ILE A 684 3.77 28.47 11.00
C ILE A 684 3.77 29.33 12.26
N ASN A 685 2.95 30.36 12.27
CA ASN A 685 2.80 31.27 13.40
C ASN A 685 1.53 30.95 14.18
N ILE A 686 1.64 30.68 15.48
CA ILE A 686 0.49 30.51 16.36
C ILE A 686 0.04 31.88 16.84
N VAL A 687 -1.10 32.31 16.31
CA VAL A 687 -1.69 33.62 16.57
C VAL A 687 -2.74 33.50 17.68
N SER A 688 -3.88 34.15 17.56
CA SER A 688 -5.05 34.01 18.43
C SER A 688 -6.25 34.58 17.70
N VAL A 689 -7.44 34.03 17.95
CA VAL A 689 -8.70 34.67 17.54
C VAL A 689 -8.81 36.11 18.06
N SER A 690 -8.18 36.42 19.21
CA SER A 690 -8.10 37.78 19.77
C SER A 690 -7.48 38.80 18.82
N SER A 691 -6.72 38.37 17.79
CA SER A 691 -6.15 39.29 16.79
C SER A 691 -7.20 39.89 15.84
N ARG A 692 -8.34 39.20 15.65
CA ARG A 692 -9.43 39.62 14.75
C ARG A 692 -10.70 39.98 15.52
N GLY A 693 -10.97 39.29 16.63
CA GLY A 693 -12.09 39.57 17.54
C GLY A 693 -11.64 39.66 18.99
N PRO A 694 -10.94 40.74 19.39
CA PRO A 694 -10.41 40.88 20.75
C PRO A 694 -11.54 41.09 21.79
N PRO A 695 -11.56 40.32 22.90
CA PRO A 695 -12.40 40.65 24.03
C PRO A 695 -11.83 41.85 24.84
N PRO A 696 -12.67 42.55 25.63
CA PRO A 696 -12.21 43.56 26.57
C PRO A 696 -11.11 43.03 27.50
N GLY A 697 -10.15 43.89 27.85
CA GLY A 697 -9.04 43.57 28.74
C GLY A 697 -7.81 42.93 28.07
N GLN A 698 -7.85 42.68 26.75
CA GLN A 698 -6.73 42.07 26.02
C GLN A 698 -5.93 43.03 25.14
N THR A 699 -6.00 44.35 25.34
CA THR A 699 -5.44 45.37 24.41
C THR A 699 -4.01 45.06 23.93
N ILE A 700 -3.02 44.95 24.83
CA ILE A 700 -1.64 44.66 24.44
C ILE A 700 -1.52 43.25 23.85
N TYR A 701 -2.12 42.23 24.47
CA TYR A 701 -2.04 40.84 23.98
C TYR A 701 -2.60 40.68 22.57
N ALA A 702 -3.83 41.12 22.34
CA ALA A 702 -4.48 41.14 21.04
C ALA A 702 -3.64 41.94 20.02
N GLY A 703 -3.09 43.08 20.43
CA GLY A 703 -2.17 43.88 19.61
C GLY A 703 -0.94 43.08 19.17
N THR A 704 -0.29 42.36 20.08
CA THR A 704 0.86 41.51 19.72
C THR A 704 0.48 40.36 18.78
N LYS A 705 -0.71 39.78 18.93
CA LYS A 705 -1.20 38.73 18.01
C LYS A 705 -1.56 39.32 16.65
N GLY A 706 -2.15 40.51 16.59
CA GLY A 706 -2.37 41.24 15.33
C GLY A 706 -1.07 41.65 14.62
N MET A 707 -0.02 41.95 15.38
CA MET A 707 1.33 42.17 14.85
C MET A 707 1.87 40.92 14.14
N VAL A 708 1.78 39.75 14.77
CA VAL A 708 2.23 38.47 14.18
C VAL A 708 1.37 38.05 12.98
N ASP A 709 0.06 38.31 13.00
CA ASP A 709 -0.82 38.11 11.83
C ASP A 709 -0.36 38.98 10.65
N SER A 710 0.01 40.23 10.92
CA SER A 710 0.55 41.14 9.90
C SER A 710 1.93 40.70 9.40
N PHE A 711 2.82 40.25 10.28
CA PHE A 711 4.10 39.64 9.89
C PHE A 711 3.89 38.45 8.96
N THR A 712 2.95 37.56 9.27
CA THR A 712 2.61 36.38 8.46
C THR A 712 2.26 36.80 7.02
N ARG A 713 1.41 37.81 6.85
CA ARG A 713 1.03 38.31 5.52
C ARG A 713 2.20 38.93 4.75
N CYS A 714 3.06 39.69 5.41
CA CYS A 714 4.24 40.27 4.78
C CYS A 714 5.23 39.17 4.36
N TRP A 715 5.57 38.27 5.29
CA TRP A 715 6.51 37.19 5.06
C TRP A 715 6.03 36.16 4.04
N ALA A 716 4.72 35.93 3.92
CA ALA A 716 4.14 35.10 2.87
C ALA A 716 4.35 35.65 1.46
N LYS A 717 4.64 36.95 1.31
CA LYS A 717 4.99 37.56 0.02
C LYS A 717 6.49 37.63 -0.18
N GLU A 718 7.23 37.95 0.88
CA GLU A 718 8.67 38.22 0.84
C GLU A 718 9.53 36.95 0.82
N LEU A 719 9.21 35.96 1.67
CA LEU A 719 10.09 34.83 1.93
C LEU A 719 10.01 33.71 0.89
N PRO A 720 8.84 33.31 0.33
CA PRO A 720 8.79 32.21 -0.63
C PRO A 720 9.69 32.40 -1.85
N PRO A 721 9.75 33.57 -2.52
CA PRO A 721 10.62 33.77 -3.69
C PRO A 721 12.11 33.60 -3.38
N VAL A 722 12.56 33.90 -2.15
CA VAL A 722 13.98 33.95 -1.78
C VAL A 722 14.45 32.69 -1.05
N TYR A 723 13.57 32.08 -0.25
CA TYR A 723 13.89 30.95 0.63
C TYR A 723 13.10 29.67 0.29
N GLY A 724 12.14 29.73 -0.62
CA GLY A 724 11.35 28.56 -1.02
C GLY A 724 10.54 27.99 0.15
N CYS A 725 9.93 28.83 0.99
CA CYS A 725 9.11 28.42 2.13
C CYS A 725 7.68 28.95 2.04
N THR A 726 6.73 28.31 2.72
CA THR A 726 5.40 28.89 2.97
C THR A 726 5.35 29.52 4.36
N VAL A 727 4.56 30.57 4.51
CA VAL A 727 4.33 31.25 5.79
C VAL A 727 2.84 31.31 6.05
N ASN A 728 2.37 30.66 7.12
CA ASN A 728 0.95 30.61 7.47
C ASN A 728 0.73 30.87 8.95
N ALA A 729 -0.52 31.19 9.30
CA ALA A 729 -0.96 31.46 10.66
C ALA A 729 -2.05 30.46 11.08
N VAL A 730 -2.01 30.04 12.35
CA VAL A 730 -3.07 29.27 13.00
C VAL A 730 -3.56 30.05 14.22
N SER A 731 -4.87 30.30 14.29
CA SER A 731 -5.52 31.03 15.38
C SER A 731 -6.41 30.09 16.20
N PRO A 732 -5.93 29.62 17.37
CA PRO A 732 -6.73 28.79 18.25
C PRO A 732 -7.87 29.56 18.91
N GLY A 733 -8.96 28.86 19.19
CA GLY A 733 -9.97 29.26 20.17
C GLY A 733 -9.58 28.82 21.60
N PRO A 734 -10.52 28.89 22.56
CA PRO A 734 -10.31 28.35 23.90
C PRO A 734 -9.80 26.90 23.84
N THR A 735 -8.58 26.68 24.31
CA THR A 735 -7.88 25.40 24.21
C THR A 735 -7.40 24.96 25.59
N ARG A 736 -7.70 23.72 25.96
CA ARG A 736 -7.32 23.12 27.22
C ARG A 736 -5.81 22.96 27.26
N THR A 737 -5.16 23.74 28.12
CA THR A 737 -3.72 23.71 28.37
C THR A 737 -3.49 23.81 29.87
N GLU A 738 -2.32 23.41 30.36
CA GLU A 738 -1.96 23.54 31.78
C GLU A 738 -2.14 24.99 32.27
N GLY A 739 -1.73 25.98 31.47
CA GLY A 739 -1.93 27.40 31.79
C GLY A 739 -3.40 27.85 31.87
N PHE A 740 -4.33 27.16 31.21
CA PHE A 740 -5.78 27.36 31.40
C PHE A 740 -6.34 26.54 32.57
N GLY A 741 -5.74 25.39 32.89
CA GLY A 741 -6.09 24.59 34.05
C GLY A 741 -5.74 25.27 35.38
N ASP A 742 -4.67 26.08 35.38
CA ASP A 742 -4.26 26.91 36.52
C ASP A 742 -5.07 28.22 36.62
N ALA A 743 -5.87 28.55 35.60
CA ALA A 743 -6.78 29.68 35.67
C ALA A 743 -7.89 29.33 36.68
N GLY A 744 -7.86 29.98 37.84
CA GLY A 744 -8.78 29.71 38.95
C GLY A 744 -10.26 29.76 38.56
N VAL A 745 -11.11 29.22 39.44
CA VAL A 745 -12.57 29.05 39.24
C VAL A 745 -13.25 30.31 38.69
N GLU A 746 -12.82 31.50 39.12
CA GLU A 746 -13.40 32.77 38.69
C GLU A 746 -13.10 33.12 37.22
N ALA A 747 -11.90 32.82 36.72
CA ALA A 747 -11.56 33.00 35.32
C ALA A 747 -12.33 32.02 34.42
N MET A 748 -12.54 30.79 34.89
CA MET A 748 -13.33 29.79 34.17
C MET A 748 -14.82 30.14 34.11
N LYS A 749 -15.40 30.77 35.15
CA LYS A 749 -16.78 31.28 35.09
C LYS A 749 -16.98 32.33 33.99
N ILE A 750 -15.99 33.17 33.75
CA ILE A 750 -16.03 34.21 32.70
C ILE A 750 -15.90 33.57 31.31
N LEU A 751 -15.11 32.49 31.18
CA LEU A 751 -14.90 31.80 29.92
C LEU A 751 -16.02 30.80 29.57
N GLN A 752 -16.76 30.29 30.56
CA GLN A 752 -17.79 29.27 30.37
C GLN A 752 -18.87 29.65 29.35
N PRO A 753 -19.42 30.89 29.35
CA PRO A 753 -20.39 31.30 28.33
C PRO A 753 -19.82 31.24 26.90
N VAL A 754 -18.53 31.54 26.73
CA VAL A 754 -17.84 31.48 25.44
C VAL A 754 -17.63 30.02 25.02
N ILE A 755 -17.26 29.15 25.96
CA ILE A 755 -17.12 27.70 25.75
C ILE A 755 -18.47 27.10 25.32
N ASP A 756 -19.56 27.45 26.02
CA ASP A 756 -20.90 26.91 25.79
C ASP A 756 -21.50 27.32 24.44
N GLN A 757 -20.98 28.40 23.84
CA GLN A 757 -21.38 28.90 22.53
C GLN A 757 -20.62 28.23 21.37
N THR A 758 -19.61 27.39 21.65
CA THR A 758 -18.79 26.76 20.61
C THR A 758 -19.64 25.78 19.77
N PRO A 759 -19.85 26.03 18.46
CA PRO A 759 -20.79 25.27 17.64
C PRO A 759 -20.49 23.76 17.51
N VAL A 760 -19.21 23.38 17.34
CA VAL A 760 -18.85 21.95 17.19
C VAL A 760 -18.92 21.15 18.50
N GLY A 761 -19.16 21.83 19.63
CA GLY A 761 -19.35 21.20 20.93
C GLY A 761 -19.07 22.17 22.07
N LYS A 762 -19.87 22.08 23.14
CA LYS A 762 -19.76 22.91 24.35
C LYS A 762 -18.55 22.54 25.21
N ARG A 763 -17.36 22.68 24.63
CA ARG A 763 -16.07 22.35 25.25
C ARG A 763 -14.97 23.19 24.65
N MET A 764 -13.86 23.30 25.39
CA MET A 764 -12.60 23.77 24.82
C MET A 764 -12.04 22.76 23.82
N ALA A 765 -11.22 23.25 22.90
CA ALA A 765 -10.40 22.38 22.07
C ALA A 765 -9.35 21.66 22.93
N GLU A 766 -9.02 20.43 22.61
CA GLU A 766 -7.84 19.77 23.12
C GLU A 766 -6.61 20.27 22.33
N ALA A 767 -5.43 20.28 22.96
CA ALA A 767 -4.22 20.82 22.34
C ALA A 767 -3.85 20.07 21.04
N GLU A 768 -4.15 18.77 20.97
CA GLU A 768 -3.96 17.91 19.80
C GLU A 768 -4.79 18.36 18.59
N GLU A 769 -5.96 18.96 18.81
CA GLU A 769 -6.83 19.44 17.73
C GLU A 769 -6.20 20.64 17.02
N ILE A 770 -5.53 21.51 17.77
CA ILE A 770 -4.74 22.63 17.23
C ILE A 770 -3.47 22.11 16.56
N ALA A 771 -2.79 21.15 17.21
CA ALA A 771 -1.57 20.54 16.68
C ALA A 771 -1.78 19.89 15.31
N TYR A 772 -2.93 19.25 15.08
CA TYR A 772 -3.26 18.63 13.81
C TYR A 772 -3.33 19.64 12.66
N VAL A 773 -3.86 20.85 12.90
CA VAL A 773 -3.88 21.94 11.90
C VAL A 773 -2.46 22.36 11.52
N VAL A 774 -1.59 22.50 12.51
CA VAL A 774 -0.17 22.81 12.31
C VAL A 774 0.53 21.68 11.53
N GLY A 775 0.26 20.43 11.89
CA GLY A 775 0.76 19.25 11.17
C GLY A 775 0.35 19.28 9.69
N CYS A 776 -0.91 19.60 9.39
CA CYS A 776 -1.40 19.74 8.02
C CYS A 776 -0.69 20.86 7.25
N LEU A 777 -0.47 22.03 7.85
CA LEU A 777 0.23 23.14 7.20
C LEU A 777 1.73 22.86 7.00
N ALA A 778 2.32 22.01 7.85
CA ALA A 778 3.71 21.58 7.73
C ALA A 778 3.93 20.53 6.63
N GLU A 779 2.86 19.91 6.10
CA GLU A 779 2.96 18.90 5.05
C GLU A 779 3.45 19.47 3.71
N GLU A 780 4.06 18.60 2.91
CA GLU A 780 4.39 18.95 1.52
C GLU A 780 3.13 19.18 0.68
N ARG A 781 2.03 18.49 1.02
CA ARG A 781 0.72 18.66 0.38
C ARG A 781 0.13 20.06 0.59
N ALA A 782 0.55 20.77 1.64
CA ALA A 782 0.11 22.14 1.93
C ALA A 782 0.99 23.22 1.28
N ARG A 783 1.91 22.86 0.37
CA ARG A 783 2.82 23.84 -0.29
C ARG A 783 2.13 24.96 -1.06
N TRP A 784 0.85 24.77 -1.41
CA TRP A 784 0.03 25.79 -2.09
C TRP A 784 -0.78 26.67 -1.13
N ILE A 785 -0.73 26.36 0.17
CA ILE A 785 -1.32 27.16 1.23
C ILE A 785 -0.22 28.09 1.74
N ASN A 786 -0.32 29.37 1.41
CA ASN A 786 0.66 30.38 1.79
C ASN A 786 -0.05 31.71 2.09
N GLY A 787 0.29 32.34 3.21
CA GLY A 787 -0.39 33.54 3.72
C GLY A 787 -1.75 33.28 4.35
N ALA A 788 -2.11 32.01 4.60
CA ALA A 788 -3.40 31.65 5.18
C ALA A 788 -3.47 31.99 6.68
N HIS A 789 -4.64 32.42 7.13
CA HIS A 789 -4.98 32.59 8.54
C HIS A 789 -6.07 31.57 8.91
N VAL A 790 -5.65 30.44 9.48
CA VAL A 790 -6.54 29.31 9.76
C VAL A 790 -7.13 29.43 11.17
N CYS A 791 -8.42 29.73 11.26
CA CYS A 791 -9.16 29.80 12.52
C CYS A 791 -9.54 28.38 13.02
N ALA A 792 -8.85 27.90 14.06
CA ALA A 792 -9.12 26.62 14.71
C ALA A 792 -9.94 26.85 16.00
N THR A 793 -11.20 27.25 15.82
CA THR A 793 -12.06 27.79 16.91
C THR A 793 -13.34 26.99 17.13
N GLY A 794 -13.53 25.87 16.43
CA GLY A 794 -14.76 25.07 16.53
C GLY A 794 -16.01 25.81 16.05
N GLY A 795 -15.85 26.81 15.17
CA GLY A 795 -16.93 27.65 14.66
C GLY A 795 -17.29 28.83 15.57
N LEU A 796 -16.61 28.99 16.72
CA LEU A 796 -16.85 30.11 17.64
C LEU A 796 -16.54 31.47 16.99
N PHE A 797 -15.57 31.48 16.07
CA PHE A 797 -15.24 32.64 15.26
C PHE A 797 -15.05 32.22 13.80
N ILE A 798 -15.68 32.97 12.90
CA ILE A 798 -15.62 32.80 11.45
C ILE A 798 -15.15 34.16 10.89
N ASP A 799 -14.03 34.16 10.17
CA ASP A 799 -13.47 35.35 9.51
C ASP A 799 -14.23 35.67 8.21
#